data_AF-A0A6G2IBX0-F1
#
_entry.id   AF-A0A6G2IBX0-F1
#
_cell.length_a   1.000
_cell.length_b   1.000
_cell.length_c   1.000
_cell.angle_alpha   90.00
_cell.angle_beta   90.00
_cell.angle_gamma   90.00
#
_symmetry.space_group_name_H-M   'P 1'
#
loop_
_entity.id
_entity.type
_entity.pdbx_description
1 polymer ?
#
loop_
_entity_poly.entity_id
_entity_poly.type
_entity_poly.pdbx_seq_one_letter_code
_entity_poly.pdbx_strand_id
1 'polypeptide(L)'
;MKIYQPMLFVGLGGSGCLIGAELENRLREALCGPDGSALLSVLRGRQLLPYQLPDCLQFVYADLNEAELNRLPHMRAEGPLKAAYSRTSHATFGLLPRFDSYPEVARSLRTNLPGPMCTWLPPRTGEPRIAPLIRGAGQLPTVGRAAMFETFRSGLGAAMGPLRDAISMISKSGGDLTSLGGTLADSCDVFVAFSVAGGTGSGIFYDYLHLIGQAFEEAHYRVKIYPLVLMPSAFDDGRGGGRAARLNAGRSLVDLFRLVDDQNAPEAEDNLDDVGTQGQLRLEYPGGLAVRLRPSTAQTAFLFSRTSGIEREDLHRSVVSLMMSLLGTELGDDDGRTHDSDHLYQSFADSFINTNVERAAVAPTGIGHRGVSTSLVASMTVPVDELAELLASRLQATALRQQDAAPRPPEGPGRELIREFFTASNIDRLWSRTSLPFNEPRPATGARAILDALATRQLAMEDALGDLDRQLRQEVAELAAVFDPVRGVRQLLGRCDVTEIHHLVLGDPGAKDRLERVGFAGLLENRRREPERPPGLTTGTPQPQGIRDRMGGLVKAKWTDPEVAAVLQQQDTWYEWESRRTWHRHWADHAGRWDRTLAGVKSELNALVTSFREQADEEHASFSQRTRHLYRPRTGVSYLLPAQADLTSFYEAVVRRLLLAEGLRETDDERALMGRLVSPEQWRTAFGEARADPRRAVHMIKDQLQHRIKRLFVEPGDREERPLLPRLGTLLAEAATGGGGPVGDDALEQCRHKLASLLPVGFSPEGTGRLKVLIVYPATSSDAHVRRFLEREMRLPRDSAREIEFRPVSTESITVVLFRSSMSLTEVPEVRETLTLWAEALATELPGDHLRWRQRLGYGYDFLMGTESDRRHILHRLLCAMWNNQVQVFGDVMSPLRIRIGLQDRDSAAMVCPLDAPGGGLSSWGNLLRAYEAWTLAEDSGGIRNAFCEQLMQTTPIGLEMSPIPPHGMFHTLVHEVAPQQGGLLEQLAHRTDGQRPAGHADLTAFWNETLPGALDLPFPRAHRMSGWTLRTLDQSFQAAPGHYQSPVHDRRFSAGAELTKDPRGERQ
;
A
#
# COMPACT_ATOMS: atom_id res chain seq x y z
N MET A 1 3.74 17.38 10.73
CA MET A 1 4.74 16.34 11.03
C MET A 1 6.13 16.91 10.73
N LYS A 2 7.13 16.65 11.58
CA LYS A 2 8.55 17.00 11.35
C LYS A 2 9.30 15.77 10.81
N ILE A 3 10.44 15.97 10.14
CA ILE A 3 11.30 14.91 9.61
C ILE A 3 12.74 15.18 10.06
N TYR A 4 13.37 14.21 10.72
CA TYR A 4 14.69 14.39 11.32
C TYR A 4 15.84 13.80 10.51
N GLN A 5 15.59 12.73 9.77
CA GLN A 5 16.58 12.05 8.94
C GLN A 5 16.06 11.85 7.51
N PRO A 6 16.94 11.83 6.50
CA PRO A 6 16.54 11.45 5.15
C PRO A 6 16.15 9.97 5.11
N MET A 7 15.18 9.65 4.26
CA MET A 7 14.65 8.31 4.14
C MET A 7 14.54 7.86 2.69
N LEU A 8 14.94 6.61 2.45
CA LEU A 8 14.65 5.87 1.24
C LEU A 8 13.79 4.65 1.59
N PHE A 9 12.63 4.52 0.94
CA PHE A 9 11.83 3.30 0.99
C PHE A 9 12.09 2.46 -0.26
N VAL A 10 12.30 1.16 -0.08
CA VAL A 10 12.42 0.19 -1.17
C VAL A 10 11.37 -0.91 -1.01
N GLY A 11 10.40 -0.95 -1.92
CA GLY A 11 9.34 -1.97 -1.95
C GLY A 11 9.65 -3.08 -2.94
N LEU A 12 9.81 -4.32 -2.47
CA LEU A 12 10.16 -5.47 -3.31
C LEU A 12 8.99 -6.47 -3.42
N GLY A 13 8.61 -6.77 -4.66
CA GLY A 13 7.46 -7.58 -5.00
C GLY A 13 6.12 -6.93 -4.61
N GLY A 14 5.01 -7.57 -4.98
CA GLY A 14 3.67 -6.99 -4.82
C GLY A 14 3.34 -6.51 -3.40
N SER A 15 3.73 -7.24 -2.35
CA SER A 15 3.49 -6.80 -0.97
C SER A 15 4.32 -5.58 -0.57
N GLY A 16 5.61 -5.53 -0.95
CA GLY A 16 6.46 -4.37 -0.70
C GLY A 16 5.98 -3.13 -1.44
N CYS A 17 5.54 -3.30 -2.69
CA CYS A 17 4.92 -2.24 -3.50
C CYS A 17 3.65 -1.68 -2.86
N LEU A 18 2.77 -2.52 -2.34
CA LEU A 18 1.54 -2.09 -1.67
C LEU A 18 1.83 -1.33 -0.36
N ILE A 19 2.79 -1.79 0.44
CA ILE A 19 3.20 -1.09 1.68
C ILE A 19 3.74 0.30 1.34
N GLY A 20 4.61 0.42 0.33
CA GLY A 20 5.17 1.72 -0.05
C GLY A 20 4.12 2.68 -0.60
N ALA A 21 3.18 2.19 -1.41
CA ALA A 21 2.07 2.99 -1.90
C ALA A 21 1.20 3.55 -0.75
N GLU A 22 0.91 2.73 0.27
CA GLU A 22 0.19 3.19 1.47
C GLU A 22 1.02 4.20 2.27
N LEU A 23 2.31 3.92 2.50
CA LEU A 23 3.22 4.84 3.19
C LEU A 23 3.30 6.20 2.50
N GLU A 24 3.44 6.21 1.18
CA GLU A 24 3.55 7.42 0.38
C GLU A 24 2.28 8.26 0.47
N ASN A 25 1.09 7.63 0.38
CA ASN A 25 -0.19 8.31 0.58
C ASN A 25 -0.27 8.94 1.98
N ARG A 26 0.08 8.19 3.03
CA ARG A 26 0.07 8.67 4.41
C ARG A 26 1.03 9.82 4.65
N LEU A 27 2.22 9.78 4.05
CA LEU A 27 3.20 10.88 4.14
C LEU A 27 2.69 12.13 3.42
N ARG A 28 2.08 11.99 2.23
CA ARG A 28 1.50 13.13 1.50
C ARG A 28 0.36 13.76 2.29
N GLU A 29 -0.52 12.95 2.89
CA GLU A 29 -1.57 13.44 3.78
C GLU A 29 -1.00 14.16 5.01
N ALA A 30 -0.02 13.55 5.69
CA ALA A 30 0.53 14.06 6.95
C ALA A 30 1.41 15.31 6.79
N LEU A 31 2.12 15.45 5.65
CA LEU A 31 3.05 16.56 5.40
C LEU A 31 2.42 17.67 4.56
N CYS A 32 1.73 17.30 3.47
CA CYS A 32 1.19 18.27 2.52
C CYS A 32 -0.21 18.76 2.91
N GLY A 33 -0.88 18.11 3.86
CA GLY A 33 -2.21 18.46 4.29
C GLY A 33 -3.30 18.10 3.26
N PRO A 34 -4.57 18.41 3.57
CA PRO A 34 -5.73 17.91 2.81
C PRO A 34 -5.84 18.49 1.40
N ASP A 35 -5.31 19.69 1.16
CA ASP A 35 -5.25 20.37 -0.15
C ASP A 35 -3.88 20.24 -0.84
N GLY A 36 -2.95 19.51 -0.21
CA GLY A 36 -1.59 19.28 -0.70
C GLY A 36 -0.69 20.50 -0.62
N SER A 37 -1.12 21.61 -0.02
CA SER A 37 -0.41 22.90 -0.10
C SER A 37 0.40 23.24 1.17
N ALA A 38 0.23 22.49 2.27
CA ALA A 38 0.77 22.87 3.58
C ALA A 38 2.31 23.06 3.57
N LEU A 39 3.04 22.21 2.84
CA LEU A 39 4.49 22.31 2.71
C LEU A 39 4.97 23.56 1.98
N LEU A 40 4.17 24.19 1.12
CA LEU A 40 4.54 25.43 0.41
C LEU A 40 4.85 26.57 1.38
N SER A 41 4.14 26.61 2.50
CA SER A 41 4.32 27.64 3.53
C SER A 41 5.55 27.41 4.41
N VAL A 42 5.95 26.14 4.56
CA VAL A 42 7.08 25.68 5.40
C VAL A 42 8.39 25.77 4.63
N LEU A 43 8.43 25.28 3.39
CA LEU A 43 9.60 25.26 2.51
C LEU A 43 9.70 26.54 1.67
N ARG A 44 9.78 27.69 2.36
CA ARG A 44 9.80 29.02 1.75
C ARG A 44 10.93 29.15 0.73
N GLY A 45 10.59 29.58 -0.50
CA GLY A 45 11.55 29.79 -1.59
C GLY A 45 11.67 28.62 -2.57
N ARG A 46 11.07 27.45 -2.29
CA ARG A 46 10.88 26.39 -3.29
C ARG A 46 9.52 26.49 -3.98
N GLN A 47 9.52 26.29 -5.31
CA GLN A 47 8.30 26.12 -6.10
C GLN A 47 7.88 24.65 -6.06
N LEU A 48 7.25 24.22 -4.97
CA LEU A 48 6.68 22.87 -4.88
C LEU A 48 5.33 22.80 -5.61
N LEU A 49 4.96 21.62 -6.08
CA LEU A 49 3.60 21.35 -6.55
C LEU A 49 2.72 20.88 -5.38
N PRO A 50 1.39 21.03 -5.46
CA PRO A 50 0.48 20.42 -4.49
C PRO A 50 0.74 18.91 -4.35
N TYR A 51 0.73 18.43 -3.11
CA TYR A 51 1.05 17.07 -2.69
C TYR A 51 2.49 16.62 -2.96
N GLN A 52 3.40 17.48 -3.43
CA GLN A 52 4.80 17.11 -3.63
C GLN A 52 5.53 16.94 -2.30
N LEU A 53 6.05 15.73 -2.06
CA LEU A 53 6.93 15.43 -0.93
C LEU A 53 8.31 16.08 -1.11
N PRO A 54 9.02 16.40 -0.01
CA PRO A 54 10.38 16.93 -0.05
C PRO A 54 11.37 15.89 -0.60
N ASP A 55 12.46 16.36 -1.21
CA ASP A 55 13.43 15.48 -1.89
C ASP A 55 14.17 14.53 -0.93
N CYS A 56 14.17 14.84 0.38
CA CYS A 56 14.75 14.00 1.43
C CYS A 56 13.97 12.69 1.68
N LEU A 57 12.81 12.53 1.05
CA LEU A 57 12.00 11.31 1.05
C LEU A 57 11.95 10.73 -0.37
N GLN A 58 12.43 9.50 -0.54
CA GLN A 58 12.41 8.83 -1.84
C GLN A 58 11.86 7.41 -1.73
N PHE A 59 11.27 6.93 -2.82
CA PHE A 59 10.63 5.63 -2.93
C PHE A 59 11.10 4.92 -4.19
N VAL A 60 11.56 3.68 -4.05
CA VAL A 60 11.96 2.81 -5.16
C VAL A 60 11.15 1.52 -5.09
N TYR A 61 10.51 1.16 -6.21
CA TYR A 61 9.65 -0.01 -6.31
C TYR A 61 10.22 -1.00 -7.32
N ALA A 62 10.27 -2.29 -6.98
CA ALA A 62 10.75 -3.33 -7.87
C ALA A 62 9.87 -4.60 -7.81
N ASP A 63 9.35 -5.01 -8.96
CA ASP A 63 8.65 -6.28 -9.16
C ASP A 63 8.99 -6.82 -10.55
N LEU A 64 8.98 -8.15 -10.68
CA LEU A 64 9.06 -8.81 -11.98
C LEU A 64 7.74 -8.68 -12.75
N ASN A 65 6.62 -8.53 -12.05
CA ASN A 65 5.32 -8.30 -12.68
C ASN A 65 5.10 -6.81 -12.94
N GLU A 66 5.42 -6.35 -14.15
CA GLU A 66 5.22 -4.95 -14.56
C GLU A 66 3.76 -4.48 -14.45
N ALA A 67 2.79 -5.40 -14.53
CA ALA A 67 1.39 -5.05 -14.33
C ALA A 67 1.09 -4.62 -12.89
N GLU A 68 1.82 -5.13 -11.89
CA GLU A 68 1.72 -4.64 -10.50
C GLU A 68 2.36 -3.26 -10.35
N LEU A 69 3.51 -3.01 -11.00
CA LEU A 69 4.14 -1.68 -10.99
C LEU A 69 3.24 -0.61 -11.63
N ASN A 70 2.57 -0.95 -12.73
CA ASN A 70 1.61 -0.04 -13.38
C ASN A 70 0.36 0.28 -12.53
N ARG A 71 0.12 -0.45 -11.43
CA ARG A 71 -0.97 -0.14 -10.49
C ARG A 71 -0.56 0.85 -9.40
N LEU A 72 0.73 1.17 -9.29
CA LEU A 72 1.22 2.11 -8.28
C LEU A 72 0.57 3.50 -8.45
N PRO A 73 0.32 4.23 -7.35
CA PRO A 73 -0.35 5.54 -7.40
C PRO A 73 0.30 6.52 -8.38
N HIS A 74 1.64 6.60 -8.39
CA HIS A 74 2.39 7.49 -9.26
C HIS A 74 2.27 7.17 -10.76
N MET A 75 1.96 5.92 -11.13
CA MET A 75 1.76 5.51 -12.52
C MET A 75 0.36 5.86 -13.02
N ARG A 76 -0.62 5.91 -12.11
CA ARG A 76 -2.03 6.25 -12.40
C ARG A 76 -2.33 7.75 -12.27
N ALA A 77 -1.47 8.50 -11.59
CA ALA A 77 -1.63 9.93 -11.42
C ALA A 77 -1.58 10.68 -12.77
N GLU A 78 -2.40 11.71 -12.91
CA GLU A 78 -2.46 12.59 -14.09
C GLU A 78 -2.11 14.04 -13.73
N GLY A 79 -1.75 14.84 -14.75
CA GLY A 79 -1.55 16.28 -14.59
C GLY A 79 -0.47 16.66 -13.56
N PRO A 80 -0.68 17.70 -12.73
CA PRO A 80 0.27 18.15 -11.73
C PRO A 80 0.63 17.09 -10.68
N LEU A 81 -0.32 16.20 -10.35
CA LEU A 81 -0.09 15.14 -9.37
C LEU A 81 0.95 14.13 -9.88
N LYS A 82 0.92 13.80 -11.18
CA LYS A 82 1.95 12.97 -11.83
C LYS A 82 3.35 13.57 -11.68
N ALA A 83 3.46 14.89 -11.86
CA ALA A 83 4.72 15.60 -11.71
C ALA A 83 5.19 15.67 -10.24
N ALA A 84 4.27 15.76 -9.28
CA ALA A 84 4.59 15.69 -7.85
C ALA A 84 5.09 14.30 -7.43
N TYR A 85 4.51 13.24 -7.99
CA TYR A 85 4.92 11.87 -7.77
C TYR A 85 6.28 11.55 -8.40
N SER A 86 6.51 11.95 -9.66
CA SER A 86 7.74 11.62 -10.39
C SER A 86 9.02 12.23 -9.81
N ARG A 87 8.92 13.12 -8.82
CA ARG A 87 10.08 13.65 -8.08
C ARG A 87 10.58 12.78 -6.94
N THR A 88 9.71 11.92 -6.42
CA THR A 88 9.98 11.16 -5.20
C THR A 88 9.78 9.66 -5.37
N SER A 89 9.09 9.23 -6.43
CA SER A 89 8.77 7.81 -6.67
C SER A 89 9.33 7.29 -7.99
N HIS A 90 10.06 6.18 -7.88
CA HIS A 90 10.75 5.52 -8.99
C HIS A 90 10.32 4.05 -9.08
N ALA A 91 9.94 3.59 -10.27
CA ALA A 91 9.64 2.19 -10.52
C ALA A 91 10.72 1.53 -11.37
N THR A 92 11.09 0.32 -11.01
CA THR A 92 12.14 -0.47 -11.66
C THR A 92 11.54 -1.33 -12.76
N PHE A 93 11.59 -0.83 -13.99
CA PHE A 93 11.15 -1.58 -15.18
C PHE A 93 12.29 -2.41 -15.79
N GLY A 94 11.92 -3.40 -16.60
CA GLY A 94 12.91 -4.20 -17.33
C GLY A 94 13.70 -5.16 -16.46
N LEU A 95 13.14 -5.61 -15.32
CA LEU A 95 13.69 -6.73 -14.54
C LEU A 95 13.35 -8.11 -15.15
N LEU A 96 12.55 -8.14 -16.21
CA LEU A 96 12.22 -9.35 -16.96
C LEU A 96 13.22 -9.59 -18.10
N PRO A 97 13.74 -10.82 -18.24
CA PRO A 97 14.59 -11.16 -19.36
C PRO A 97 13.77 -11.29 -20.65
N ARG A 98 14.45 -11.38 -21.80
CA ARG A 98 13.84 -11.54 -23.12
C ARG A 98 13.11 -12.87 -23.34
N PHE A 99 13.20 -13.80 -22.38
CA PHE A 99 12.64 -15.14 -22.46
C PHE A 99 11.33 -15.22 -21.68
N ASP A 100 10.34 -15.92 -22.23
CA ASP A 100 9.01 -16.04 -21.63
C ASP A 100 8.92 -17.13 -20.55
N SER A 101 9.89 -18.05 -20.49
CA SER A 101 9.85 -19.22 -19.61
C SER A 101 11.12 -19.41 -18.77
N TYR A 102 10.95 -19.93 -17.54
CA TYR A 102 12.08 -20.23 -16.67
C TYR A 102 13.09 -21.23 -17.27
N PRO A 103 12.69 -22.32 -17.94
CA PRO A 103 13.64 -23.25 -18.56
C PRO A 103 14.57 -22.61 -19.59
N GLU A 104 14.10 -21.60 -20.32
CA GLU A 104 14.92 -20.85 -21.29
C GLU A 104 15.91 -19.94 -20.57
N VAL A 105 15.46 -19.23 -19.54
CA VAL A 105 16.31 -18.41 -18.66
C VAL A 105 17.42 -19.27 -18.04
N ALA A 106 17.05 -20.38 -17.40
CA ALA A 106 18.00 -21.28 -16.76
C ALA A 106 18.97 -21.92 -17.78
N ARG A 107 18.55 -22.16 -19.02
CA ARG A 107 19.45 -22.60 -20.10
C ARG A 107 20.42 -21.50 -20.50
N SER A 108 19.95 -20.26 -20.65
CA SER A 108 20.79 -19.11 -20.99
C SER A 108 21.87 -18.88 -19.93
N LEU A 109 21.49 -18.85 -18.65
CA LEU A 109 22.41 -18.65 -17.54
C LEU A 109 23.51 -19.71 -17.50
N ARG A 110 23.13 -21.01 -17.54
CA ARG A 110 24.09 -22.12 -17.53
C ARG A 110 25.05 -22.11 -18.74
N THR A 111 24.63 -21.54 -19.86
CA THR A 111 25.44 -21.50 -21.09
C THR A 111 26.42 -20.33 -21.08
N ASN A 112 26.03 -19.20 -20.49
CA ASN A 112 26.72 -17.93 -20.71
C ASN A 112 27.34 -17.31 -19.44
N LEU A 113 27.04 -17.80 -18.24
CA LEU A 113 27.71 -17.36 -17.02
C LEU A 113 28.88 -18.30 -16.67
N PRO A 114 29.96 -17.78 -16.07
CA PRO A 114 31.06 -18.59 -15.56
C PRO A 114 30.57 -19.65 -14.57
N GLY A 115 31.21 -20.82 -14.55
CA GLY A 115 30.86 -21.94 -13.66
C GLY A 115 30.64 -21.53 -12.19
N PRO A 116 31.56 -20.77 -11.55
CA PRO A 116 31.40 -20.32 -10.16
C PRO A 116 30.14 -19.46 -9.91
N MET A 117 29.78 -18.57 -10.84
CA MET A 117 28.60 -17.70 -10.73
C MET A 117 27.27 -18.46 -10.92
N CYS A 118 27.31 -19.67 -11.47
CA CYS A 118 26.14 -20.53 -11.71
C CYS A 118 25.91 -21.58 -10.62
N THR A 119 26.75 -21.64 -9.59
CA THR A 119 26.71 -22.67 -8.54
C THR A 119 25.42 -22.69 -7.72
N TRP A 120 24.71 -21.56 -7.64
CA TRP A 120 23.43 -21.46 -6.94
C TRP A 120 22.23 -21.96 -7.77
N LEU A 121 22.38 -22.09 -9.10
CA LEU A 121 21.29 -22.48 -9.99
C LEU A 121 21.13 -24.02 -10.01
N PRO A 122 19.95 -24.58 -9.67
CA PRO A 122 19.73 -26.03 -9.65
C PRO A 122 20.03 -26.70 -10.99
N PRO A 123 20.30 -28.02 -11.03
CA PRO A 123 20.45 -28.78 -12.29
C PRO A 123 19.13 -28.92 -13.06
N ARG A 124 19.19 -29.40 -14.31
CA ARG A 124 18.00 -29.55 -15.19
C ARG A 124 17.00 -30.61 -14.70
N THR A 125 17.44 -31.58 -13.91
CA THR A 125 16.58 -32.67 -13.43
C THR A 125 15.55 -32.14 -12.45
N GLY A 126 14.26 -32.27 -12.77
CA GLY A 126 13.15 -31.80 -11.93
C GLY A 126 12.75 -30.33 -12.16
N GLU A 127 13.30 -29.69 -13.20
CA GLU A 127 13.12 -28.26 -13.46
C GLU A 127 11.63 -27.85 -13.63
N PRO A 128 11.14 -26.85 -12.89
CA PRO A 128 9.76 -26.39 -12.96
C PRO A 128 9.50 -25.66 -14.28
N ARG A 129 8.33 -25.89 -14.87
CA ARG A 129 7.94 -25.33 -16.18
C ARG A 129 7.13 -24.04 -16.02
N ILE A 130 7.69 -23.05 -15.34
CA ILE A 130 7.01 -21.77 -15.10
C ILE A 130 7.01 -20.92 -16.38
N ALA A 131 5.81 -20.61 -16.88
CA ALA A 131 5.56 -19.67 -17.97
C ALA A 131 4.10 -19.16 -17.91
N PRO A 132 3.81 -17.91 -18.34
CA PRO A 132 4.77 -16.90 -18.75
C PRO A 132 5.38 -16.14 -17.55
N LEU A 133 6.68 -15.82 -17.61
CA LEU A 133 7.40 -15.12 -16.53
C LEU A 133 6.88 -13.70 -16.26
N ILE A 134 6.23 -13.07 -17.24
CA ILE A 134 5.59 -11.75 -17.08
C ILE A 134 4.51 -11.73 -15.99
N ARG A 135 3.94 -12.89 -15.64
CA ARG A 135 2.96 -13.03 -14.55
C ARG A 135 3.61 -13.29 -13.18
N GLY A 136 4.94 -13.35 -13.11
CA GLY A 136 5.72 -13.54 -11.89
C GLY A 136 6.42 -14.90 -11.80
N ALA A 137 7.15 -15.09 -10.69
CA ALA A 137 8.07 -16.22 -10.47
C ALA A 137 7.41 -17.54 -10.00
N GLY A 138 6.08 -17.69 -10.11
CA GLY A 138 5.40 -18.94 -9.74
C GLY A 138 5.59 -19.38 -8.27
N GLN A 139 5.79 -18.44 -7.35
CA GLN A 139 6.16 -18.71 -5.95
C GLN A 139 7.45 -19.51 -5.75
N LEU A 140 8.42 -19.39 -6.67
CA LEU A 140 9.74 -20.01 -6.57
C LEU A 140 10.85 -18.93 -6.54
N PRO A 141 11.52 -18.72 -5.40
CA PRO A 141 12.61 -17.75 -5.22
C PRO A 141 13.71 -17.85 -6.27
N THR A 142 14.17 -19.06 -6.61
CA THR A 142 15.21 -19.27 -7.64
C THR A 142 14.77 -18.73 -9.00
N VAL A 143 13.48 -18.86 -9.35
CA VAL A 143 12.95 -18.37 -10.62
C VAL A 143 13.01 -16.84 -10.65
N GLY A 144 12.66 -16.19 -9.53
CA GLY A 144 12.75 -14.73 -9.41
C GLY A 144 14.18 -14.22 -9.53
N ARG A 145 15.12 -14.86 -8.82
CA ARG A 145 16.55 -14.53 -8.90
C ARG A 145 17.13 -14.77 -10.29
N ALA A 146 16.77 -15.89 -10.94
CA ALA A 146 17.25 -16.24 -12.28
C ALA A 146 16.78 -15.25 -13.34
N ALA A 147 15.51 -14.82 -13.29
CA ALA A 147 14.99 -13.79 -14.18
C ALA A 147 15.80 -12.49 -14.06
N MET A 148 16.08 -12.05 -12.83
CA MET A 148 16.90 -10.87 -12.56
C MET A 148 18.36 -11.04 -13.02
N PHE A 149 19.00 -12.17 -12.76
CA PHE A 149 20.38 -12.43 -13.19
C PHE A 149 20.52 -12.48 -14.72
N GLU A 150 19.52 -13.01 -15.42
CA GLU A 150 19.54 -13.02 -16.88
C GLU A 150 19.40 -11.61 -17.45
N THR A 151 18.57 -10.77 -16.83
CA THR A 151 18.51 -9.33 -17.14
C THR A 151 19.86 -8.66 -16.91
N PHE A 152 20.51 -8.93 -15.77
CA PHE A 152 21.78 -8.34 -15.38
C PHE A 152 22.96 -8.69 -16.29
N ARG A 153 22.85 -9.70 -17.15
CA ARG A 153 23.84 -9.96 -18.21
C ARG A 153 24.05 -8.77 -19.15
N SER A 154 23.03 -7.92 -19.31
CA SER A 154 23.13 -6.69 -20.11
C SER A 154 23.59 -5.48 -19.29
N GLY A 155 23.85 -5.65 -18.00
CA GLY A 155 24.24 -4.61 -17.04
C GLY A 155 23.24 -4.46 -15.89
N LEU A 156 23.71 -3.91 -14.76
CA LEU A 156 22.90 -3.69 -13.55
C LEU A 156 22.02 -2.43 -13.61
N GLY A 157 22.04 -1.71 -14.73
CA GLY A 157 21.40 -0.40 -14.88
C GLY A 157 19.90 -0.41 -14.56
N ALA A 158 19.20 -1.51 -14.88
CA ALA A 158 17.78 -1.65 -14.57
C ALA A 158 17.49 -1.46 -13.07
N ALA A 159 18.25 -2.13 -12.19
CA ALA A 159 18.07 -2.03 -10.74
C ALA A 159 18.82 -0.84 -10.11
N MET A 160 20.05 -0.57 -10.54
CA MET A 160 20.89 0.48 -9.95
C MET A 160 20.48 1.91 -10.35
N GLY A 161 19.87 2.09 -11.52
CA GLY A 161 19.45 3.41 -12.02
C GLY A 161 18.48 4.12 -11.06
N PRO A 162 17.31 3.53 -10.77
CA PRO A 162 16.35 4.09 -9.81
C PRO A 162 16.93 4.36 -8.42
N LEU A 163 17.80 3.48 -7.92
CA LEU A 163 18.49 3.67 -6.63
C LEU A 163 19.42 4.90 -6.67
N ARG A 164 20.24 5.03 -7.72
CA ARG A 164 21.16 6.17 -7.87
C ARG A 164 20.42 7.48 -8.03
N ASP A 165 19.32 7.50 -8.78
CA ASP A 165 18.49 8.69 -8.95
C ASP A 165 17.87 9.13 -7.62
N ALA A 166 17.31 8.20 -6.84
CA ALA A 166 16.79 8.48 -5.51
C ALA A 166 17.88 9.01 -4.55
N ILE A 167 19.04 8.36 -4.47
CA ILE A 167 20.16 8.78 -3.60
C ILE A 167 20.70 10.17 -4.01
N SER A 168 20.75 10.45 -5.31
CA SER A 168 21.13 11.76 -5.85
C SER A 168 20.17 12.87 -5.44
N MET A 169 18.87 12.58 -5.33
CA MET A 169 17.88 13.54 -4.82
C MET A 169 18.05 13.77 -3.31
N ILE A 170 18.24 12.70 -2.53
CA ILE A 170 18.45 12.77 -1.08
C ILE A 170 19.70 13.59 -0.75
N SER A 171 20.83 13.31 -1.38
CA SER A 171 22.10 14.02 -1.12
C SER A 171 22.02 15.54 -1.36
N LYS A 172 21.08 15.99 -2.21
CA LYS A 172 20.86 17.42 -2.53
C LYS A 172 19.77 18.08 -1.68
N SER A 173 19.17 17.35 -0.74
CA SER A 173 17.96 17.77 0.00
C SER A 173 18.23 18.47 1.35
N GLY A 174 19.48 18.79 1.69
CA GLY A 174 19.84 19.32 3.01
C GLY A 174 19.08 20.58 3.44
N GLY A 175 18.78 21.49 2.50
CA GLY A 175 17.96 22.68 2.77
C GLY A 175 16.50 22.35 3.13
N ASP A 176 15.94 21.30 2.52
CA ASP A 176 14.55 20.86 2.79
C ASP A 176 14.47 20.21 4.16
N LEU A 177 15.44 19.35 4.49
CA LEU A 177 15.50 18.66 5.79
C LEU A 177 15.68 19.64 6.95
N THR A 178 16.55 20.65 6.79
CA THR A 178 16.75 21.72 7.79
C THR A 178 15.46 22.47 8.08
N SER A 179 14.66 22.74 7.05
CA SER A 179 13.38 23.45 7.18
C SER A 179 12.29 22.60 7.84
N LEU A 180 12.43 21.27 7.85
CA LEU A 180 11.50 20.32 8.46
C LEU A 180 11.88 19.92 9.91
N GLY A 181 12.93 20.54 10.45
CA GLY A 181 13.41 20.32 11.81
C GLY A 181 14.48 19.24 11.96
N GLY A 182 14.99 18.70 10.84
CA GLY A 182 16.11 17.76 10.83
C GLY A 182 17.43 18.43 10.51
N THR A 183 18.50 17.64 10.51
CA THR A 183 19.83 18.05 10.03
C THR A 183 20.31 17.05 9.00
N LEU A 184 20.99 17.49 7.95
CA LEU A 184 21.59 16.56 6.99
C LEU A 184 22.72 15.80 7.68
N ALA A 185 22.38 14.63 8.23
CA ALA A 185 23.35 13.68 8.75
C ALA A 185 24.11 13.03 7.59
N ASP A 186 25.30 12.51 7.86
CA ASP A 186 26.07 11.70 6.91
C ASP A 186 25.44 10.33 6.62
N SER A 187 24.22 10.06 7.11
CA SER A 187 23.53 8.78 7.01
C SER A 187 22.06 8.91 6.57
N CYS A 188 21.60 7.91 5.82
CA CYS A 188 20.20 7.73 5.42
C CYS A 188 19.59 6.45 6.02
N ASP A 189 18.34 6.55 6.46
CA ASP A 189 17.55 5.39 6.87
C ASP A 189 16.86 4.78 5.65
N VAL A 190 17.10 3.48 5.41
CA VAL A 190 16.56 2.75 4.27
C VAL A 190 15.66 1.63 4.75
N PHE A 191 14.36 1.75 4.44
CA PHE A 191 13.37 0.73 4.80
C PHE A 191 13.12 -0.17 3.60
N VAL A 192 13.38 -1.47 3.74
CA VAL A 192 13.25 -2.45 2.65
C VAL A 192 12.12 -3.41 2.97
N ALA A 193 10.95 -3.20 2.36
CA ALA A 193 9.76 -4.02 2.62
C ALA A 193 9.60 -5.14 1.59
N PHE A 194 9.47 -6.37 2.07
CA PHE A 194 9.26 -7.55 1.22
C PHE A 194 8.56 -8.67 1.96
N SER A 195 8.12 -9.69 1.22
CA SER A 195 7.59 -10.92 1.79
C SER A 195 8.48 -12.11 1.46
N VAL A 196 8.70 -12.96 2.46
CA VAL A 196 9.40 -14.24 2.31
C VAL A 196 8.50 -15.39 1.81
N ALA A 197 7.19 -15.13 1.65
CA ALA A 197 6.23 -16.11 1.13
C ALA A 197 6.22 -16.21 -0.41
N GLY A 198 6.35 -15.07 -1.08
CA GLY A 198 6.21 -14.96 -2.55
C GLY A 198 7.52 -15.24 -3.30
N GLY A 199 7.43 -15.61 -4.58
CA GLY A 199 8.62 -15.96 -5.39
C GLY A 199 9.50 -14.77 -5.78
N THR A 200 8.90 -13.61 -6.09
CA THR A 200 9.67 -12.41 -6.47
C THR A 200 10.38 -11.81 -5.25
N GLY A 201 9.63 -11.44 -4.21
CA GLY A 201 10.17 -10.81 -2.99
C GLY A 201 11.27 -11.66 -2.33
N SER A 202 10.96 -12.92 -2.02
CA SER A 202 11.93 -13.89 -1.48
C SER A 202 13.12 -14.14 -2.42
N GLY A 203 12.91 -14.08 -3.74
CA GLY A 203 13.96 -14.32 -4.72
C GLY A 203 14.98 -13.20 -4.85
N ILE A 204 14.58 -11.94 -4.69
CA ILE A 204 15.44 -10.77 -5.01
C ILE A 204 15.89 -9.95 -3.80
N PHE A 205 15.26 -10.12 -2.62
CA PHE A 205 15.51 -9.21 -1.49
C PHE A 205 16.97 -9.09 -1.11
N TYR A 206 17.68 -10.23 -1.06
CA TYR A 206 19.05 -10.26 -0.58
C TYR A 206 20.01 -9.57 -1.53
N ASP A 207 19.80 -9.76 -2.84
CA ASP A 207 20.55 -9.03 -3.86
C ASP A 207 20.27 -7.53 -3.77
N TYR A 208 19.01 -7.11 -3.56
CA TYR A 208 18.68 -5.70 -3.36
C TYR A 208 19.31 -5.09 -2.09
N LEU A 209 19.39 -5.82 -0.98
CA LEU A 209 20.10 -5.34 0.21
C LEU A 209 21.56 -4.98 -0.13
N HIS A 210 22.24 -5.84 -0.89
CA HIS A 210 23.61 -5.60 -1.34
C HIS A 210 23.71 -4.45 -2.34
N LEU A 211 22.83 -4.41 -3.35
CA LEU A 211 22.82 -3.35 -4.37
C LEU A 211 22.51 -1.97 -3.76
N ILE A 212 21.66 -1.89 -2.75
CA ILE A 212 21.43 -0.66 -1.98
C ILE A 212 22.74 -0.24 -1.31
N GLY A 213 23.40 -1.13 -0.56
CA GLY A 213 24.68 -0.83 0.08
C GLY A 213 25.74 -0.33 -0.91
N GLN A 214 25.84 -0.99 -2.07
CA GLN A 214 26.73 -0.58 -3.16
C GLN A 214 26.38 0.81 -3.71
N ALA A 215 25.09 1.11 -3.93
CA ALA A 215 24.67 2.40 -4.47
C ALA A 215 24.99 3.56 -3.52
N PHE A 216 24.85 3.35 -2.20
CA PHE A 216 25.24 4.32 -1.18
C PHE A 216 26.76 4.46 -1.05
N GLU A 217 27.51 3.37 -1.19
CA GLU A 217 28.96 3.38 -1.22
C GLU A 217 29.51 4.19 -2.42
N GLU A 218 28.94 4.01 -3.61
CA GLU A 218 29.25 4.80 -4.81
C GLU A 218 28.92 6.29 -4.64
N ALA A 219 27.88 6.61 -3.87
CA ALA A 219 27.49 7.98 -3.55
C ALA A 219 28.27 8.59 -2.36
N HIS A 220 29.18 7.83 -1.74
CA HIS A 220 29.92 8.22 -0.54
C HIS A 220 29.02 8.69 0.63
N TYR A 221 27.87 8.04 0.80
CA TYR A 221 26.88 8.40 1.80
C TYR A 221 26.58 7.19 2.70
N ARG A 222 26.54 7.36 4.03
CA ARG A 222 26.32 6.21 4.93
C ARG A 222 24.86 5.78 4.88
N VAL A 223 24.63 4.52 5.21
CA VAL A 223 23.31 3.91 5.10
C VAL A 223 23.03 2.99 6.28
N LYS A 224 21.80 3.05 6.79
CA LYS A 224 21.25 2.09 7.75
C LYS A 224 20.07 1.40 7.08
N ILE A 225 20.15 0.09 6.90
CA ILE A 225 19.12 -0.70 6.22
C ILE A 225 18.27 -1.43 7.25
N TYR A 226 16.95 -1.24 7.16
CA TYR A 226 15.92 -1.86 7.98
C TYR A 226 15.03 -2.77 7.11
N PRO A 227 15.33 -4.08 7.02
CA PRO A 227 14.44 -5.08 6.43
C PRO A 227 13.11 -5.17 7.19
N LEU A 228 12.00 -4.98 6.47
CA LEU A 228 10.62 -5.10 6.95
C LEU A 228 9.99 -6.34 6.30
N VAL A 229 9.90 -7.43 7.04
CA VAL A 229 9.65 -8.77 6.50
C VAL A 229 8.26 -9.25 6.85
N LEU A 230 7.41 -9.41 5.84
CA LEU A 230 6.11 -10.07 5.97
C LEU A 230 6.26 -11.59 5.96
N MET A 231 5.87 -12.21 7.06
CA MET A 231 5.93 -13.65 7.28
C MET A 231 4.81 -14.42 6.54
N PRO A 232 4.94 -15.73 6.30
CA PRO A 232 3.96 -16.53 5.57
C PRO A 232 2.53 -16.48 6.13
N SER A 233 2.38 -16.37 7.43
CA SER A 233 1.10 -16.26 8.14
C SER A 233 0.25 -15.08 7.68
N ALA A 234 0.86 -14.05 7.07
CA ALA A 234 0.17 -12.90 6.49
C ALA A 234 -0.68 -13.24 5.25
N PHE A 235 -0.57 -14.46 4.71
CA PHE A 235 -1.24 -14.89 3.48
C PHE A 235 -2.08 -16.14 3.71
N ASP A 236 -3.30 -16.15 3.18
CA ASP A 236 -4.18 -17.30 3.24
C ASP A 236 -3.75 -18.40 2.26
N ASP A 237 -4.06 -19.65 2.61
CA ASP A 237 -3.77 -20.81 1.78
C ASP A 237 -4.49 -20.70 0.42
N GLY A 238 -3.77 -21.02 -0.66
CA GLY A 238 -4.25 -20.82 -2.04
C GLY A 238 -4.30 -19.35 -2.53
N ARG A 239 -4.03 -18.36 -1.66
CA ARG A 239 -3.94 -16.92 -2.00
C ARG A 239 -2.56 -16.33 -1.72
N GLY A 240 -1.52 -17.09 -2.00
CA GLY A 240 -0.14 -16.69 -1.76
C GLY A 240 0.48 -17.29 -0.49
N GLY A 241 -0.33 -17.86 0.42
CA GLY A 241 0.11 -18.55 1.64
C GLY A 241 0.25 -20.05 1.49
N GLY A 242 0.17 -20.78 2.61
CA GLY A 242 0.17 -22.24 2.63
C GLY A 242 1.54 -22.91 2.77
N ARG A 243 1.62 -24.20 2.42
CA ARG A 243 2.85 -25.01 2.52
C ARG A 243 3.99 -24.42 1.67
N ALA A 244 3.70 -24.06 0.42
CA ALA A 244 4.68 -23.48 -0.50
C ALA A 244 5.32 -22.18 0.06
N ALA A 245 4.50 -21.29 0.62
CA ALA A 245 4.94 -20.05 1.24
C ALA A 245 5.83 -20.29 2.46
N ARG A 246 5.45 -21.24 3.33
CA ARG A 246 6.24 -21.60 4.52
C ARG A 246 7.59 -22.21 4.14
N LEU A 247 7.64 -23.06 3.10
CA LEU A 247 8.90 -23.60 2.59
C LEU A 247 9.80 -22.51 1.99
N ASN A 248 9.25 -21.55 1.25
CA ASN A 248 10.03 -20.39 0.76
C ASN A 248 10.66 -19.60 1.92
N ALA A 249 9.86 -19.38 2.98
CA ALA A 249 10.30 -18.60 4.12
C ALA A 249 11.40 -19.28 4.92
N GLY A 250 11.31 -20.59 5.16
CA GLY A 250 12.31 -21.33 5.95
C GLY A 250 13.73 -21.02 5.49
N ARG A 251 14.01 -21.14 4.18
CA ARG A 251 15.37 -20.88 3.69
C ARG A 251 15.71 -19.40 3.50
N SER A 252 14.73 -18.57 3.13
CA SER A 252 14.92 -17.12 3.03
C SER A 252 15.30 -16.49 4.37
N LEU A 253 14.69 -16.96 5.46
CA LEU A 253 14.92 -16.47 6.81
C LEU A 253 16.30 -16.86 7.29
N VAL A 254 16.76 -18.11 7.09
CA VAL A 254 18.14 -18.48 7.46
C VAL A 254 19.16 -17.58 6.79
N ASP A 255 18.99 -17.32 5.49
CA ASP A 255 19.90 -16.44 4.77
C ASP A 255 19.86 -14.99 5.27
N LEU A 256 18.68 -14.48 5.65
CA LEU A 256 18.54 -13.13 6.23
C LEU A 256 19.19 -13.05 7.62
N PHE A 257 18.97 -14.05 8.47
CA PHE A 257 19.56 -14.10 9.81
C PHE A 257 21.08 -14.17 9.74
N ARG A 258 21.65 -14.99 8.85
CA ARG A 258 23.11 -15.03 8.64
C ARG A 258 23.68 -13.69 8.22
N LEU A 259 22.98 -12.95 7.36
CA LEU A 259 23.38 -11.59 7.00
C LEU A 259 23.38 -10.66 8.20
N VAL A 260 22.29 -10.65 8.98
CA VAL A 260 22.18 -9.80 10.16
C VAL A 260 23.25 -10.15 11.20
N ASP A 261 23.54 -11.44 11.37
CA ASP A 261 24.58 -11.92 12.29
C ASP A 261 25.97 -11.44 11.87
N ASP A 262 26.35 -11.59 10.59
CA ASP A 262 27.61 -11.05 10.03
C ASP A 262 27.73 -9.53 10.19
N GLN A 263 26.62 -8.80 10.08
CA GLN A 263 26.60 -7.35 10.25
C GLN A 263 26.80 -6.89 11.70
N ASN A 264 26.52 -7.75 12.68
CA ASN A 264 26.62 -7.47 14.12
C ASN A 264 27.89 -8.01 14.76
N ALA A 265 28.42 -9.13 14.26
CA ALA A 265 29.62 -9.79 14.78
C ALA A 265 30.60 -10.14 13.64
N PRO A 266 31.20 -9.15 12.96
CA PRO A 266 32.16 -9.43 11.89
C PRO A 266 33.41 -10.09 12.47
N GLU A 267 33.76 -11.29 11.97
CA GLU A 267 35.00 -11.97 12.37
C GLU A 267 36.22 -11.22 11.79
N ALA A 268 37.16 -10.79 12.65
CA ALA A 268 38.37 -10.05 12.24
C ALA A 268 39.41 -10.92 11.50
N GLU A 269 39.20 -12.24 11.42
CA GLU A 269 40.07 -13.22 10.77
C GLU A 269 39.78 -13.40 9.26
N ASP A 270 38.87 -12.60 8.72
CA ASP A 270 38.68 -12.41 7.28
C ASP A 270 40.01 -11.86 6.68
N ASN A 271 40.91 -12.76 6.28
CA ASN A 271 42.30 -12.47 5.88
C ASN A 271 42.39 -11.34 4.84
N LEU A 272 43.22 -10.34 5.14
CA LEU A 272 43.69 -9.33 4.18
C LEU A 272 44.74 -9.95 3.25
N ASP A 273 44.30 -10.75 2.28
CA ASP A 273 45.16 -11.17 1.16
C ASP A 273 45.15 -10.13 0.04
N ASP A 274 46.25 -10.02 -0.72
CA ASP A 274 46.46 -9.12 -1.88
C ASP A 274 45.45 -9.33 -3.05
N VAL A 275 44.52 -10.29 -2.92
CA VAL A 275 43.41 -10.59 -3.86
C VAL A 275 42.04 -10.19 -3.29
N GLY A 276 42.01 -9.57 -2.12
CA GLY A 276 40.79 -9.15 -1.43
C GLY A 276 40.25 -10.22 -0.49
N THR A 277 39.66 -9.75 0.61
CA THR A 277 39.09 -10.51 1.72
C THR A 277 38.05 -11.55 1.24
N GLN A 278 38.29 -12.85 1.47
CA GLN A 278 37.30 -13.92 1.23
C GLN A 278 36.30 -13.99 2.40
N GLY A 279 35.43 -12.98 2.52
CA GLY A 279 34.30 -13.04 3.46
C GLY A 279 33.15 -13.92 2.94
N GLN A 280 32.49 -14.66 3.84
CA GLN A 280 31.48 -15.69 3.55
C GLN A 280 30.19 -15.20 2.84
N LEU A 281 29.89 -13.90 2.77
CA LEU A 281 28.60 -13.36 2.29
C LEU A 281 28.72 -12.38 1.10
N ARG A 282 29.83 -12.37 0.36
CA ARG A 282 29.98 -11.58 -0.87
C ARG A 282 29.07 -12.11 -2.00
N LEU A 283 28.47 -11.19 -2.76
CA LEU A 283 27.71 -11.54 -3.97
C LEU A 283 28.46 -11.13 -5.23
N GLU A 284 28.49 -12.01 -6.22
CA GLU A 284 29.02 -11.71 -7.56
C GLU A 284 27.89 -11.59 -8.58
N TYR A 285 27.96 -10.53 -9.39
CA TYR A 285 26.99 -10.23 -10.43
C TYR A 285 27.59 -10.38 -11.84
N PRO A 286 26.75 -10.60 -12.87
CA PRO A 286 27.19 -10.55 -14.26
C PRO A 286 27.90 -9.23 -14.56
N GLY A 287 29.04 -9.30 -15.25
CA GLY A 287 29.93 -8.15 -15.49
C GLY A 287 31.09 -8.01 -14.51
N GLY A 288 31.21 -8.92 -13.53
CA GLY A 288 32.36 -9.00 -12.61
C GLY A 288 32.28 -8.07 -11.41
N LEU A 289 31.16 -7.35 -11.22
CA LEU A 289 30.93 -6.60 -10.00
C LEU A 289 30.70 -7.58 -8.85
N ALA A 290 31.44 -7.40 -7.77
CA ALA A 290 31.27 -8.20 -6.59
C ALA A 290 31.09 -7.29 -5.37
N VAL A 291 29.98 -7.47 -4.67
CA VAL A 291 29.46 -6.55 -3.66
C VAL A 291 29.48 -7.21 -2.29
N ARG A 292 29.92 -6.46 -1.29
CA ARG A 292 29.86 -6.81 0.13
C ARG A 292 29.23 -5.64 0.90
N LEU A 293 28.33 -5.93 1.84
CA LEU A 293 27.82 -4.90 2.73
C LEU A 293 28.89 -4.48 3.74
N ARG A 294 29.06 -3.17 3.92
CA ARG A 294 29.88 -2.63 5.00
C ARG A 294 29.30 -3.09 6.34
N PRO A 295 30.11 -3.49 7.33
CA PRO A 295 29.62 -3.89 8.65
C PRO A 295 28.70 -2.83 9.28
N SER A 296 27.79 -3.26 10.16
CA SER A 296 26.81 -2.38 10.82
C SER A 296 25.85 -1.64 9.87
N THR A 297 25.68 -2.11 8.63
CA THR A 297 24.70 -1.54 7.69
C THR A 297 23.29 -2.08 7.95
N ALA A 298 23.13 -3.39 8.14
CA ALA A 298 21.85 -4.05 8.37
C ALA A 298 21.85 -4.82 9.70
N GLN A 299 21.71 -4.10 10.81
CA GLN A 299 21.91 -4.63 12.17
C GLN A 299 20.71 -5.41 12.73
N THR A 300 19.53 -5.30 12.11
CA THR A 300 18.34 -6.05 12.54
C THR A 300 17.39 -6.24 11.37
N ALA A 301 16.44 -7.18 11.52
CA ALA A 301 15.28 -7.30 10.65
C ALA A 301 14.00 -7.31 11.51
N PHE A 302 12.94 -6.67 11.01
CA PHE A 302 11.63 -6.66 11.65
C PHE A 302 10.72 -7.69 10.98
N LEU A 303 10.33 -8.71 11.74
CA LEU A 303 9.41 -9.75 11.29
C LEU A 303 7.97 -9.40 11.69
N PHE A 304 7.05 -9.47 10.73
CA PHE A 304 5.63 -9.19 10.91
C PHE A 304 4.82 -10.47 10.66
N SER A 305 4.36 -11.06 11.76
CA SER A 305 3.53 -12.27 11.80
C SER A 305 2.07 -11.92 12.06
N ARG A 306 1.15 -12.72 11.51
CA ARG A 306 -0.29 -12.57 11.74
C ARG A 306 -0.67 -13.18 13.09
N THR A 307 -1.04 -12.36 14.06
CA THR A 307 -1.67 -12.83 15.31
C THR A 307 -3.18 -12.99 15.14
N SER A 308 -3.83 -13.72 16.06
CA SER A 308 -5.28 -13.95 16.02
C SER A 308 -6.08 -12.65 15.84
N GLY A 309 -6.96 -12.62 14.83
CA GLY A 309 -7.85 -11.50 14.54
C GLY A 309 -7.30 -10.38 13.64
N ILE A 310 -6.03 -10.45 13.20
CA ILE A 310 -5.42 -9.45 12.31
C ILE A 310 -5.58 -9.86 10.84
N GLU A 311 -6.05 -8.96 9.97
CA GLU A 311 -6.08 -9.17 8.52
C GLU A 311 -4.78 -8.70 7.84
N ARG A 312 -4.56 -9.07 6.57
CA ARG A 312 -3.34 -8.69 5.83
C ARG A 312 -3.19 -7.18 5.70
N GLU A 313 -4.28 -6.49 5.43
CA GLU A 313 -4.33 -5.03 5.30
C GLU A 313 -3.97 -4.34 6.63
N ASP A 314 -4.33 -4.95 7.76
CA ASP A 314 -3.97 -4.45 9.09
C ASP A 314 -2.46 -4.62 9.34
N LEU A 315 -1.84 -5.71 8.87
CA LEU A 315 -0.37 -5.87 8.92
C LEU A 315 0.35 -4.83 8.06
N HIS A 316 -0.13 -4.55 6.84
CA HIS A 316 0.45 -3.50 6.00
C HIS A 316 0.40 -2.14 6.71
N ARG A 317 -0.76 -1.80 7.30
CA ARG A 317 -0.93 -0.56 8.10
C ARG A 317 -0.04 -0.54 9.33
N SER A 318 0.18 -1.68 9.97
CA SER A 318 1.10 -1.84 11.10
C SER A 318 2.54 -1.51 10.70
N VAL A 319 3.01 -2.02 9.56
CA VAL A 319 4.34 -1.69 8.99
C VAL A 319 4.46 -0.19 8.72
N VAL A 320 3.48 0.40 8.03
CA VAL A 320 3.47 1.84 7.73
C VAL A 320 3.47 2.67 9.01
N SER A 321 2.69 2.27 10.02
CA SER A 321 2.62 2.96 11.30
C SER A 321 3.93 2.90 12.08
N LEU A 322 4.63 1.76 12.06
CA LEU A 322 5.99 1.65 12.62
C LEU A 322 6.93 2.66 11.93
N MET A 323 6.92 2.69 10.60
CA MET A 323 7.79 3.60 9.85
C MET A 323 7.47 5.07 10.13
N MET A 324 6.20 5.45 10.11
CA MET A 324 5.76 6.81 10.45
C MET A 324 6.20 7.20 11.87
N SER A 325 6.16 6.25 12.82
CA SER A 325 6.65 6.45 14.18
C SER A 325 8.17 6.67 14.22
N LEU A 326 8.96 5.89 13.48
CA LEU A 326 10.42 6.02 13.43
C LEU A 326 10.86 7.33 12.75
N LEU A 327 10.14 7.75 11.70
CA LEU A 327 10.42 9.01 10.99
C LEU A 327 10.08 10.26 11.82
N GLY A 328 9.04 10.17 12.66
CA GLY A 328 8.50 11.29 13.42
C GLY A 328 9.15 11.56 14.78
N THR A 329 10.13 10.76 15.22
CA THR A 329 10.78 10.89 16.54
C THR A 329 12.01 11.81 16.50
N GLU A 330 12.04 12.84 17.36
CA GLU A 330 13.18 13.76 17.57
C GLU A 330 14.44 13.01 18.02
N LEU A 331 15.58 13.31 17.39
CA LEU A 331 16.91 13.07 17.94
C LEU A 331 17.17 14.20 18.95
N GLY A 332 17.59 13.87 20.17
CA GLY A 332 17.85 14.90 21.18
C GLY A 332 18.87 15.92 20.68
N ASP A 333 18.51 17.21 20.70
CA ASP A 333 19.43 18.31 20.42
C ASP A 333 20.55 18.28 21.47
N ASP A 334 21.78 18.00 21.02
CA ASP A 334 23.00 18.24 21.81
C ASP A 334 23.31 19.74 21.73
N ASP A 335 22.49 20.53 22.45
CA ASP A 335 22.68 21.97 22.56
C ASP A 335 23.86 22.20 23.51
N GLY A 336 25.04 22.38 22.94
CA GLY A 336 26.35 22.33 23.62
C GLY A 336 26.56 23.28 24.80
N ARG A 337 25.98 22.96 25.96
CA ARG A 337 26.30 23.58 27.25
C ARG A 337 26.31 22.57 28.40
N THR A 338 27.54 22.36 28.88
CA THR A 338 27.96 21.94 30.24
C THR A 338 27.70 20.50 30.70
N HIS A 339 28.82 19.82 30.96
CA HIS A 339 29.02 18.65 31.82
C HIS A 339 28.13 18.65 33.09
N ASP A 340 27.24 17.66 33.25
CA ASP A 340 27.30 16.64 34.32
C ASP A 340 26.10 15.66 34.28
N SER A 341 26.39 14.36 34.46
CA SER A 341 25.52 13.23 34.86
C SER A 341 24.50 12.57 33.88
N ASP A 342 25.00 11.58 33.15
CA ASP A 342 24.48 10.19 32.94
C ASP A 342 23.03 9.84 32.54
N HIS A 343 22.13 10.78 32.27
CA HIS A 343 20.81 10.45 31.69
C HIS A 343 20.44 11.35 30.50
N LEU A 344 21.23 11.26 29.42
CA LEU A 344 20.92 11.88 28.13
C LEU A 344 19.83 11.09 27.39
N TYR A 345 18.68 11.73 27.14
CA TYR A 345 17.53 11.17 26.44
C TYR A 345 17.87 10.83 24.98
N GLN A 346 18.26 9.59 24.71
CA GLN A 346 18.43 9.03 23.36
C GLN A 346 17.08 8.91 22.63
N SER A 347 17.09 9.02 21.29
CA SER A 347 15.92 8.73 20.46
C SER A 347 15.55 7.24 20.59
N PHE A 348 14.29 6.86 20.36
CA PHE A 348 13.86 5.46 20.37
C PHE A 348 14.65 4.59 19.38
N ALA A 349 14.97 5.16 18.22
CA ALA A 349 15.83 4.52 17.23
C ALA A 349 17.25 4.31 17.78
N ASP A 350 17.82 5.29 18.49
CA ASP A 350 19.17 5.19 19.07
C ASP A 350 19.24 4.28 20.30
N SER A 351 18.22 4.28 21.18
CA SER A 351 18.13 3.34 22.31
C SER A 351 17.97 1.89 21.83
N PHE A 352 17.38 1.72 20.65
CA PHE A 352 17.34 0.46 19.91
C PHE A 352 18.65 0.15 19.16
N ILE A 353 19.38 1.15 18.66
CA ILE A 353 20.68 0.94 17.97
C ILE A 353 21.78 0.60 18.98
N ASN A 354 21.72 1.10 20.22
CA ASN A 354 22.74 0.87 21.24
C ASN A 354 22.67 -0.50 21.94
N THR A 355 21.83 -1.44 21.49
CA THR A 355 21.84 -2.85 21.93
C THR A 355 22.73 -3.76 21.07
N ASN A 356 23.67 -3.20 20.30
CA ASN A 356 24.59 -3.99 19.46
C ASN A 356 25.32 -5.12 20.21
N VAL A 357 25.65 -4.92 21.49
CA VAL A 357 26.25 -5.97 22.33
C VAL A 357 25.29 -7.15 22.55
N GLU A 358 24.00 -6.88 22.76
CA GLU A 358 22.99 -7.94 22.90
C GLU A 358 22.76 -8.65 21.56
N ARG A 359 22.80 -7.93 20.43
CA ARG A 359 22.60 -8.51 19.10
C ARG A 359 23.76 -9.38 18.64
N ALA A 360 24.98 -9.01 19.00
CA ALA A 360 26.19 -9.79 18.75
C ALA A 360 26.38 -10.94 19.75
N ALA A 361 25.50 -11.10 20.75
CA ALA A 361 25.55 -12.23 21.66
C ALA A 361 25.11 -13.51 20.96
N VAL A 362 25.87 -14.59 21.18
CA VAL A 362 25.54 -15.93 20.67
C VAL A 362 24.18 -16.37 21.22
N ALA A 363 23.37 -16.99 20.37
CA ALA A 363 22.06 -17.51 20.76
C ALA A 363 22.18 -18.57 21.88
N PRO A 364 21.16 -18.73 22.74
CA PRO A 364 21.14 -19.80 23.76
C PRO A 364 21.35 -21.20 23.18
N THR A 365 20.91 -21.42 21.93
CA THR A 365 21.08 -22.67 21.19
C THR A 365 22.47 -22.86 20.57
N GLY A 366 23.35 -21.84 20.63
CA GLY A 366 24.63 -21.82 19.93
C GLY A 366 24.51 -21.67 18.41
N ILE A 367 23.29 -21.50 17.87
CA ILE A 367 23.04 -21.34 16.43
C ILE A 367 22.83 -19.85 16.14
N GLY A 368 23.85 -19.21 15.54
CA GLY A 368 23.81 -17.80 15.17
C GLY A 368 23.73 -16.87 16.39
N HIS A 369 23.26 -15.64 16.13
CA HIS A 369 23.19 -14.57 17.13
C HIS A 369 21.77 -14.07 17.36
N ARG A 370 21.64 -12.98 18.12
CA ARG A 370 20.36 -12.41 18.59
C ARG A 370 19.97 -11.14 17.82
N GLY A 371 20.10 -11.17 16.50
CA GLY A 371 19.96 -9.98 15.65
C GLY A 371 18.53 -9.55 15.30
N VAL A 372 17.50 -10.35 15.57
CA VAL A 372 16.16 -10.14 14.96
C VAL A 372 15.13 -9.62 15.95
N SER A 373 14.17 -8.87 15.41
CA SER A 373 13.06 -8.27 16.15
C SER A 373 11.71 -8.65 15.53
N THR A 374 10.68 -8.80 16.35
CA THR A 374 9.29 -8.91 15.91
C THR A 374 8.55 -7.65 16.32
N SER A 375 7.64 -7.18 15.47
CA SER A 375 6.89 -5.94 15.71
C SER A 375 5.40 -6.14 15.48
N LEU A 376 4.60 -5.50 16.33
CA LEU A 376 3.15 -5.46 16.24
C LEU A 376 2.67 -4.05 16.59
N VAL A 377 1.90 -3.43 15.70
CA VAL A 377 1.45 -2.06 15.89
C VAL A 377 -0.06 -2.02 15.97
N ALA A 378 -0.57 -1.26 16.94
CA ALA A 378 -1.94 -0.82 16.98
C ALA A 378 -2.04 0.69 16.75
N SER A 379 -3.10 1.14 16.09
CA SER A 379 -3.33 2.56 15.81
C SER A 379 -4.79 2.92 16.03
N MET A 380 -5.00 4.14 16.54
CA MET A 380 -6.31 4.76 16.66
C MET A 380 -6.31 6.11 15.95
N THR A 381 -7.22 6.29 15.00
CA THR A 381 -7.29 7.47 14.14
C THR A 381 -8.73 7.92 13.91
N VAL A 382 -8.93 9.18 13.53
CA VAL A 382 -10.20 9.67 12.97
C VAL A 382 -10.10 9.64 11.44
N PRO A 383 -10.91 8.86 10.72
CA PRO A 383 -10.84 8.76 9.25
C PRO A 383 -11.55 9.96 8.57
N VAL A 384 -11.02 11.17 8.78
CA VAL A 384 -11.60 12.45 8.33
C VAL A 384 -11.86 12.46 6.83
N ASP A 385 -10.91 11.96 6.02
CA ASP A 385 -11.01 11.99 4.57
C ASP A 385 -12.06 11.03 4.01
N GLU A 386 -12.08 9.79 4.52
CA GLU A 386 -13.08 8.78 4.14
C GLU A 386 -14.49 9.25 4.52
N LEU A 387 -14.65 9.88 5.70
CA LEU A 387 -15.91 10.46 6.15
C LEU A 387 -16.34 11.63 5.25
N ALA A 388 -15.45 12.59 5.00
CA ALA A 388 -15.80 13.76 4.20
C ALA A 388 -16.17 13.39 2.75
N GLU A 389 -15.48 12.42 2.15
CA GLU A 389 -15.79 11.96 0.79
C GLU A 389 -17.16 11.26 0.72
N LEU A 390 -17.45 10.42 1.71
CA LEU A 390 -18.70 9.68 1.82
C LEU A 390 -19.89 10.63 2.02
N LEU A 391 -19.73 11.66 2.86
CA LEU A 391 -20.74 12.70 3.07
C LEU A 391 -20.88 13.62 1.85
N ALA A 392 -19.80 13.97 1.16
CA ALA A 392 -19.85 14.79 -0.06
C ALA A 392 -20.63 14.08 -1.17
N SER A 393 -20.37 12.79 -1.37
CA SER A 393 -21.10 11.94 -2.33
C SER A 393 -22.60 11.92 -2.03
N ARG A 394 -22.96 11.79 -0.74
CA ARG A 394 -24.36 11.76 -0.29
C ARG A 394 -25.04 13.13 -0.41
N LEU A 395 -24.34 14.21 -0.07
CA LEU A 395 -24.83 15.58 -0.22
C LEU A 395 -25.17 15.87 -1.68
N GLN A 396 -24.25 15.55 -2.59
CA GLN A 396 -24.43 15.73 -4.02
C GLN A 396 -25.59 14.89 -4.58
N ALA A 397 -25.67 13.62 -4.22
CA ALA A 397 -26.74 12.73 -4.67
C ALA A 397 -28.12 13.19 -4.14
N THR A 398 -28.19 13.58 -2.87
CA THR A 398 -29.43 14.06 -2.24
C THR A 398 -29.89 15.38 -2.87
N ALA A 399 -28.97 16.32 -3.07
CA ALA A 399 -29.27 17.58 -3.74
C ALA A 399 -29.80 17.37 -5.17
N LEU A 400 -29.20 16.44 -5.94
CA LEU A 400 -29.67 16.11 -7.30
C LEU A 400 -31.06 15.46 -7.29
N ARG A 401 -31.32 14.51 -6.39
CA ARG A 401 -32.64 13.87 -6.26
C ARG A 401 -33.71 14.89 -5.86
N GLN A 402 -33.39 15.84 -4.98
CA GLN A 402 -34.29 16.94 -4.61
C GLN A 402 -34.54 17.89 -5.78
N GLN A 403 -33.53 18.17 -6.60
CA GLN A 403 -33.68 18.95 -7.84
C GLN A 403 -34.63 18.28 -8.83
N ASP A 404 -34.45 16.98 -9.10
CA ASP A 404 -35.29 16.22 -10.03
C ASP A 404 -36.74 16.05 -9.50
N ALA A 405 -36.92 15.98 -8.18
CA ALA A 405 -38.24 15.82 -7.53
C ALA A 405 -39.00 17.14 -7.25
N ALA A 406 -38.34 18.29 -7.38
CA ALA A 406 -38.93 19.58 -7.02
C ALA A 406 -40.20 19.88 -7.85
N PRO A 407 -41.34 20.22 -7.23
CA PRO A 407 -42.55 20.56 -7.94
C PRO A 407 -42.34 21.83 -8.78
N ARG A 408 -42.69 21.74 -10.06
CA ARG A 408 -42.47 22.84 -11.01
C ARG A 408 -43.52 23.94 -10.79
N PRO A 409 -43.10 25.21 -10.66
CA PRO A 409 -44.05 26.29 -10.53
C PRO A 409 -44.96 26.35 -11.78
N PRO A 410 -46.27 26.55 -11.61
CA PRO A 410 -47.22 26.62 -12.74
C PRO A 410 -46.99 27.83 -13.65
N GLU A 411 -46.37 28.89 -13.12
CA GLU A 411 -45.90 30.08 -13.84
C GLU A 411 -44.42 30.28 -13.46
N GLY A 412 -43.52 29.67 -14.22
CA GLY A 412 -42.08 29.78 -14.00
C GLY A 412 -41.43 30.85 -14.87
N PRO A 413 -40.20 31.29 -14.53
CA PRO A 413 -39.39 32.14 -15.40
C PRO A 413 -38.86 31.39 -16.64
N GLY A 414 -39.25 30.14 -16.89
CA GLY A 414 -38.67 29.29 -17.93
C GLY A 414 -38.79 29.88 -19.33
N ARG A 415 -39.92 30.52 -19.66
CA ARG A 415 -40.06 31.30 -20.90
C ARG A 415 -39.07 32.46 -20.99
N GLU A 416 -38.84 33.19 -19.91
CA GLU A 416 -37.88 34.30 -19.88
C GLU A 416 -36.45 33.80 -20.01
N LEU A 417 -36.11 32.70 -19.33
CA LEU A 417 -34.81 32.07 -19.40
C LEU A 417 -34.53 31.49 -20.80
N ILE A 418 -35.53 30.89 -21.47
CA ILE A 418 -35.41 30.45 -22.86
C ILE A 418 -35.11 31.67 -23.76
N ARG A 419 -35.81 32.79 -23.57
CA ARG A 419 -35.54 34.03 -24.31
C ARG A 419 -34.16 34.61 -24.01
N GLU A 420 -33.72 34.57 -22.75
CA GLU A 420 -32.37 34.94 -22.35
C GLU A 420 -31.34 34.04 -23.06
N PHE A 421 -31.62 32.74 -23.20
CA PHE A 421 -30.77 31.80 -23.93
C PHE A 421 -30.68 32.10 -25.43
N PHE A 422 -31.78 32.52 -26.08
CA PHE A 422 -31.74 33.04 -27.46
C PHE A 422 -30.78 34.23 -27.58
N THR A 423 -30.82 35.13 -26.61
CA THR A 423 -29.96 36.33 -26.56
C THR A 423 -28.50 35.96 -26.31
N ALA A 424 -28.24 35.12 -25.31
CA ALA A 424 -26.90 34.65 -24.94
C ALA A 424 -26.22 33.82 -26.04
N SER A 425 -27.03 33.17 -26.89
CA SER A 425 -26.56 32.38 -28.04
C SER A 425 -26.44 33.19 -29.34
N ASN A 426 -26.58 34.52 -29.29
CA ASN A 426 -26.52 35.46 -30.42
C ASN A 426 -27.59 35.25 -31.51
N ILE A 427 -28.80 34.80 -31.14
CA ILE A 427 -29.90 34.53 -32.09
C ILE A 427 -31.24 35.13 -31.62
N ASP A 428 -31.21 36.26 -30.91
CA ASP A 428 -32.39 36.95 -30.40
C ASP A 428 -33.40 37.32 -31.51
N ARG A 429 -32.93 37.71 -32.70
CA ARG A 429 -33.79 38.03 -33.85
C ARG A 429 -34.68 36.85 -34.29
N LEU A 430 -34.21 35.62 -34.08
CA LEU A 430 -34.97 34.41 -34.38
C LEU A 430 -36.13 34.20 -33.38
N TRP A 431 -36.07 34.83 -32.21
CA TRP A 431 -37.18 34.90 -31.27
C TRP A 431 -38.29 35.81 -31.79
N SER A 432 -37.97 37.05 -32.16
CA SER A 432 -38.95 38.05 -32.59
C SER A 432 -39.51 37.80 -33.98
N ARG A 433 -38.69 37.32 -34.94
CA ARG A 433 -39.04 37.14 -36.37
C ARG A 433 -39.78 38.36 -36.91
N THR A 434 -39.19 39.52 -36.68
CA THR A 434 -39.81 40.82 -36.98
C THR A 434 -40.09 40.95 -38.48
N SER A 435 -41.29 41.41 -38.84
CA SER A 435 -41.66 41.76 -40.21
C SER A 435 -41.17 43.18 -40.55
N LEU A 436 -41.06 43.50 -41.84
CA LEU A 436 -40.74 44.85 -42.26
C LEU A 436 -41.99 45.76 -42.21
N PRO A 437 -41.85 47.05 -41.89
CA PRO A 437 -42.95 47.98 -42.02
C PRO A 437 -43.27 48.19 -43.51
N PHE A 438 -44.55 48.29 -43.86
CA PHE A 438 -45.02 48.65 -45.20
C PHE A 438 -45.88 49.91 -45.14
N ASN A 439 -46.10 50.56 -46.29
CA ASN A 439 -46.88 51.79 -46.38
C ASN A 439 -48.39 51.49 -46.38
N GLU A 440 -49.10 51.98 -45.36
CA GLU A 440 -50.56 51.89 -45.28
C GLU A 440 -51.23 52.88 -46.24
N PRO A 441 -52.18 52.45 -47.10
CA PRO A 441 -52.95 53.36 -47.93
C PRO A 441 -53.89 54.24 -47.11
N ARG A 442 -54.26 55.40 -47.66
CA ARG A 442 -55.23 56.30 -47.01
C ARG A 442 -56.63 55.67 -46.98
N PRO A 443 -57.43 55.86 -45.91
CA PRO A 443 -58.80 55.37 -45.83
C PRO A 443 -59.64 55.83 -47.03
N ALA A 444 -60.23 54.88 -47.75
CA ALA A 444 -61.06 55.14 -48.92
C ALA A 444 -62.57 55.01 -48.62
N THR A 445 -63.41 55.61 -49.46
CA THR A 445 -64.88 55.54 -49.35
C THR A 445 -65.50 55.11 -50.68
N GLY A 446 -66.42 54.15 -50.65
CA GLY A 446 -67.04 53.49 -51.81
C GLY A 446 -66.34 52.20 -52.21
N ALA A 447 -67.12 51.17 -52.55
CA ALA A 447 -66.63 49.80 -52.73
C ALA A 447 -65.43 49.67 -53.70
N ARG A 448 -65.45 50.37 -54.85
CA ARG A 448 -64.34 50.33 -55.83
C ARG A 448 -63.04 50.94 -55.29
N ALA A 449 -63.13 52.11 -54.66
CA ALA A 449 -61.96 52.79 -54.09
C ALA A 449 -61.37 52.03 -52.90
N ILE A 450 -62.22 51.34 -52.11
CA ILE A 450 -61.79 50.46 -51.03
C ILE A 450 -61.08 49.21 -51.60
N LEU A 451 -61.62 48.58 -52.64
CA LEU A 451 -60.97 47.45 -53.32
C LEU A 451 -59.60 47.84 -53.90
N ASP A 452 -59.50 49.00 -54.55
CA ASP A 452 -58.23 49.52 -55.10
C ASP A 452 -57.20 49.82 -53.99
N ALA A 453 -57.64 50.39 -52.86
CA ALA A 453 -56.78 50.64 -51.71
C ALA A 453 -56.30 49.35 -51.03
N LEU A 454 -57.17 48.35 -50.86
CA LEU A 454 -56.80 47.03 -50.31
C LEU A 454 -55.85 46.26 -51.24
N ALA A 455 -56.00 46.39 -52.56
CA ALA A 455 -55.06 45.85 -53.54
C ALA A 455 -53.70 46.57 -53.48
N THR A 456 -53.68 47.89 -53.29
CA THR A 456 -52.46 48.68 -53.11
C THR A 456 -51.73 48.29 -51.82
N ARG A 457 -52.47 48.08 -50.72
CA ARG A 457 -51.92 47.58 -49.44
C ARG A 457 -51.26 46.20 -49.61
N GLN A 458 -51.92 45.32 -50.34
CA GLN A 458 -51.41 43.98 -50.63
C GLN A 458 -50.10 44.02 -51.44
N LEU A 459 -50.02 44.87 -52.48
CA LEU A 459 -48.79 45.08 -53.25
C LEU A 459 -47.65 45.60 -52.35
N ALA A 460 -47.92 46.55 -51.45
CA ALA A 460 -46.93 47.06 -50.51
C ALA A 460 -46.43 45.98 -49.53
N MET A 461 -47.31 45.06 -49.09
CA MET A 461 -46.93 43.89 -48.29
C MET A 461 -46.07 42.90 -49.09
N GLU A 462 -46.40 42.64 -50.35
CA GLU A 462 -45.62 41.77 -51.25
C GLU A 462 -44.21 42.33 -51.51
N ASP A 463 -44.10 43.64 -51.77
CA ASP A 463 -42.82 44.34 -51.91
C ASP A 463 -41.98 44.23 -50.63
N ALA A 464 -42.60 44.46 -49.46
CA ALA A 464 -41.95 44.32 -48.17
C ALA A 464 -41.50 42.88 -47.87
N LEU A 465 -42.23 41.85 -48.32
CA LEU A 465 -41.81 40.45 -48.24
C LEU A 465 -40.61 40.17 -49.16
N GLY A 466 -40.57 40.78 -50.36
CA GLY A 466 -39.43 40.69 -51.28
C GLY A 466 -38.17 41.34 -50.72
N ASP A 467 -38.31 42.48 -50.05
CA ASP A 467 -37.22 43.15 -49.33
C ASP A 467 -36.73 42.33 -48.14
N LEU A 468 -37.67 41.79 -47.34
CA LEU A 468 -37.36 40.88 -46.23
C LEU A 468 -36.59 39.66 -46.75
N ASP A 469 -37.01 39.05 -47.85
CA ASP A 469 -36.30 37.91 -48.45
C ASP A 469 -34.84 38.25 -48.79
N ARG A 470 -34.58 39.42 -49.37
CA ARG A 470 -33.23 39.87 -49.73
C ARG A 470 -32.36 40.13 -48.50
N GLN A 471 -32.92 40.78 -47.46
CA GLN A 471 -32.19 41.04 -46.21
C GLN A 471 -31.84 39.74 -45.48
N LEU A 472 -32.79 38.81 -45.37
CA LEU A 472 -32.61 37.57 -44.62
C LEU A 472 -31.55 36.63 -45.23
N ARG A 473 -31.33 36.67 -46.55
CA ARG A 473 -30.28 35.86 -47.19
C ARG A 473 -28.89 36.08 -46.59
N GLN A 474 -28.55 37.33 -46.25
CA GLN A 474 -27.26 37.64 -45.63
C GLN A 474 -27.34 37.58 -44.11
N GLU A 475 -28.40 38.17 -43.51
CA GLU A 475 -28.51 38.24 -42.05
C GLU A 475 -28.60 36.86 -41.39
N VAL A 476 -29.36 35.92 -41.98
CA VAL A 476 -29.52 34.58 -41.40
C VAL A 476 -28.23 33.76 -41.52
N ALA A 477 -27.47 33.94 -42.60
CA ALA A 477 -26.14 33.33 -42.76
C ALA A 477 -25.17 33.82 -41.67
N GLU A 478 -25.18 35.12 -41.37
CA GLU A 478 -24.39 35.72 -40.27
C GLU A 478 -24.86 35.23 -38.90
N LEU A 479 -26.18 35.20 -38.64
CA LEU A 479 -26.75 34.65 -37.40
C LEU A 479 -26.35 33.20 -37.17
N ALA A 480 -26.46 32.34 -38.19
CA ALA A 480 -26.02 30.94 -38.10
C ALA A 480 -24.49 30.82 -37.93
N ALA A 481 -23.72 31.85 -38.33
CA ALA A 481 -22.28 31.88 -38.17
C ALA A 481 -21.81 32.24 -36.76
N VAL A 482 -22.50 33.17 -36.10
CA VAL A 482 -22.21 33.63 -34.73
C VAL A 482 -22.99 32.88 -33.65
N PHE A 483 -23.84 31.93 -34.05
CA PHE A 483 -24.61 31.09 -33.13
C PHE A 483 -23.68 30.28 -32.20
N ASP A 484 -23.76 30.59 -30.90
CA ASP A 484 -22.92 29.99 -29.86
C ASP A 484 -23.77 29.50 -28.67
N PRO A 485 -24.34 28.28 -28.74
CA PRO A 485 -25.10 27.71 -27.63
C PRO A 485 -24.21 27.36 -26.41
N VAL A 486 -22.90 27.19 -26.58
CA VAL A 486 -21.95 26.93 -25.47
C VAL A 486 -21.87 28.16 -24.57
N ARG A 487 -21.78 29.35 -25.17
CA ARG A 487 -21.84 30.63 -24.45
C ARG A 487 -23.17 30.77 -23.70
N GLY A 488 -24.29 30.39 -24.33
CA GLY A 488 -25.61 30.38 -23.70
C GLY A 488 -25.63 29.55 -22.41
N VAL A 489 -25.13 28.31 -22.48
CA VAL A 489 -25.01 27.42 -21.30
C VAL A 489 -24.12 28.05 -20.23
N ARG A 490 -22.92 28.52 -20.58
CA ARG A 490 -21.97 29.13 -19.62
C ARG A 490 -22.51 30.38 -18.93
N GLN A 491 -23.31 31.17 -19.64
CA GLN A 491 -23.90 32.39 -19.09
C GLN A 491 -25.00 32.07 -18.06
N LEU A 492 -25.82 31.03 -18.31
CA LEU A 492 -26.86 30.61 -17.37
C LEU A 492 -26.33 29.74 -16.22
N LEU A 493 -25.21 29.01 -16.43
CA LEU A 493 -24.50 28.31 -15.36
C LEU A 493 -24.04 29.33 -14.30
N GLY A 494 -24.66 29.25 -13.12
CA GLY A 494 -24.48 30.19 -12.02
C GLY A 494 -25.76 30.89 -11.56
N ARG A 495 -26.79 30.91 -12.40
CA ARG A 495 -28.17 31.33 -12.04
C ARG A 495 -29.13 30.16 -12.03
N CYS A 496 -28.88 29.17 -12.87
CA CYS A 496 -29.62 27.92 -12.96
C CYS A 496 -28.70 26.74 -12.60
N ASP A 497 -29.30 25.68 -12.09
CA ASP A 497 -28.59 24.41 -11.89
C ASP A 497 -28.47 23.59 -13.19
N VAL A 498 -27.67 22.52 -13.15
CA VAL A 498 -27.37 21.71 -14.35
C VAL A 498 -28.61 21.00 -14.90
N THR A 499 -29.55 20.61 -14.03
CA THR A 499 -30.80 19.96 -14.42
C THR A 499 -31.80 20.96 -15.02
N GLU A 500 -31.87 22.19 -14.49
CA GLU A 500 -32.67 23.28 -15.04
C GLU A 500 -32.18 23.69 -16.43
N ILE A 501 -30.87 23.81 -16.63
CA ILE A 501 -30.30 24.12 -17.95
C ILE A 501 -30.56 22.99 -18.94
N HIS A 502 -30.44 21.74 -18.50
CA HIS A 502 -30.76 20.57 -19.32
C HIS A 502 -32.22 20.62 -19.79
N HIS A 503 -33.17 20.85 -18.89
CA HIS A 503 -34.58 21.02 -19.23
C HIS A 503 -34.86 22.24 -20.10
N LEU A 504 -34.19 23.37 -19.86
CA LEU A 504 -34.34 24.58 -20.66
C LEU A 504 -33.87 24.37 -22.11
N VAL A 505 -32.76 23.65 -22.29
CA VAL A 505 -32.18 23.41 -23.62
C VAL A 505 -32.93 22.31 -24.37
N LEU A 506 -33.20 21.18 -23.71
CA LEU A 506 -33.76 19.97 -24.34
C LEU A 506 -35.28 19.87 -24.27
N GLY A 507 -35.91 20.67 -23.41
CA GLY A 507 -37.33 20.63 -23.13
C GLY A 507 -37.65 19.76 -21.92
N ASP A 508 -38.72 20.13 -21.22
CA ASP A 508 -39.25 19.37 -20.09
C ASP A 508 -40.63 18.79 -20.42
N PRO A 509 -40.76 17.47 -20.65
CA PRO A 509 -42.03 16.82 -20.99
C PRO A 509 -43.17 17.09 -20.00
N GLY A 510 -42.87 17.34 -18.73
CA GLY A 510 -43.85 17.58 -17.68
C GLY A 510 -44.25 19.04 -17.49
N ALA A 511 -43.68 19.98 -18.26
CA ALA A 511 -44.03 21.40 -18.17
C ALA A 511 -45.45 21.68 -18.70
N LYS A 512 -46.15 22.64 -18.08
CA LYS A 512 -47.48 23.08 -18.56
C LYS A 512 -47.36 23.95 -19.82
N ASP A 513 -46.41 24.88 -19.86
CA ASP A 513 -46.16 25.72 -21.04
C ASP A 513 -45.64 24.85 -22.21
N ARG A 514 -46.21 25.07 -23.40
CA ARG A 514 -45.76 24.42 -24.65
C ARG A 514 -44.31 24.78 -24.97
N LEU A 515 -43.87 26.01 -24.67
CA LEU A 515 -42.49 26.44 -24.97
C LEU A 515 -41.47 25.67 -24.12
N GLU A 516 -41.75 25.52 -22.83
CA GLU A 516 -40.89 24.79 -21.91
C GLU A 516 -40.87 23.28 -22.21
N ARG A 517 -41.99 22.70 -22.64
CA ARG A 517 -42.04 21.29 -23.09
C ARG A 517 -41.12 20.98 -24.25
N VAL A 518 -40.97 21.93 -25.15
CA VAL A 518 -40.18 21.78 -26.37
C VAL A 518 -38.74 22.26 -26.16
N GLY A 519 -38.52 23.17 -25.22
CA GLY A 519 -37.22 23.74 -24.90
C GLY A 519 -36.62 24.58 -26.03
N PHE A 520 -35.42 25.11 -25.79
CA PHE A 520 -34.69 25.89 -26.79
C PHE A 520 -34.40 25.09 -28.07
N ALA A 521 -33.91 23.86 -27.94
CA ALA A 521 -33.53 23.02 -29.07
C ALA A 521 -34.76 22.64 -29.92
N GLY A 522 -35.87 22.28 -29.29
CA GLY A 522 -37.09 21.98 -30.02
C GLY A 522 -37.71 23.22 -30.67
N LEU A 523 -37.49 24.42 -30.12
CA LEU A 523 -37.91 25.67 -30.77
C LEU A 523 -37.08 25.98 -32.00
N LEU A 524 -35.78 25.67 -32.02
CA LEU A 524 -34.96 25.77 -33.23
C LEU A 524 -35.41 24.77 -34.30
N GLU A 525 -35.73 23.55 -33.88
CA GLU A 525 -36.25 22.52 -34.80
C GLU A 525 -37.66 22.85 -35.32
N ASN A 526 -38.51 23.48 -34.50
CA ASN A 526 -39.80 24.01 -34.95
C ASN A 526 -39.59 25.06 -36.05
N ARG A 527 -38.61 25.94 -35.88
CA ARG A 527 -38.27 26.99 -36.85
C ARG A 527 -37.58 26.50 -38.13
N ARG A 528 -37.19 25.22 -38.17
CA ARG A 528 -36.74 24.55 -39.40
C ARG A 528 -37.91 24.17 -40.31
N ARG A 529 -39.12 24.04 -39.77
CA ARG A 529 -40.33 23.64 -40.49
C ARG A 529 -41.18 24.86 -40.81
N GLU A 530 -42.10 24.72 -41.76
CA GLU A 530 -43.07 25.80 -42.02
C GLU A 530 -43.88 26.12 -40.75
N PRO A 531 -44.12 27.41 -40.44
CA PRO A 531 -44.93 27.79 -39.30
C PRO A 531 -46.38 27.33 -39.47
N GLU A 532 -47.00 26.92 -38.35
CA GLU A 532 -48.40 26.47 -38.32
C GLU A 532 -49.31 27.54 -38.95
N ARG A 533 -50.11 27.13 -39.94
CA ARG A 533 -50.97 28.05 -40.67
C ARG A 533 -52.16 28.45 -39.79
N PRO A 534 -52.45 29.76 -39.64
CA PRO A 534 -53.63 30.19 -38.90
C PRO A 534 -54.92 29.68 -39.57
N PRO A 535 -55.95 29.33 -38.79
CA PRO A 535 -57.21 28.80 -39.33
C PRO A 535 -57.87 29.81 -40.27
N GLY A 536 -58.32 29.36 -41.45
CA GLY A 536 -59.01 30.18 -42.45
C GLY A 536 -58.10 30.89 -43.48
N LEU A 537 -56.77 30.73 -43.40
CA LEU A 537 -55.82 31.24 -44.39
C LEU A 537 -55.53 30.22 -45.51
N THR A 538 -55.47 30.70 -46.75
CA THR A 538 -55.03 29.92 -47.92
C THR A 538 -53.56 30.23 -48.25
N THR A 539 -52.91 29.43 -49.10
CA THR A 539 -51.52 29.63 -49.54
C THR A 539 -51.33 30.84 -50.47
N GLY A 540 -52.43 31.33 -51.04
CA GLY A 540 -52.43 32.49 -51.92
C GLY A 540 -52.72 33.76 -51.12
N THR A 541 -52.38 34.89 -51.71
CA THR A 541 -52.68 36.22 -51.18
C THR A 541 -54.19 36.39 -50.91
N PRO A 542 -54.60 36.90 -49.73
CA PRO A 542 -56.01 37.06 -49.39
C PRO A 542 -56.68 38.09 -50.31
N GLN A 543 -57.67 37.63 -51.08
CA GLN A 543 -58.41 38.53 -51.99
C GLN A 543 -59.56 39.21 -51.26
N PRO A 544 -59.74 40.53 -51.45
CA PRO A 544 -60.86 41.26 -50.87
C PRO A 544 -62.18 40.83 -51.53
N GLN A 545 -62.97 40.00 -50.83
CA GLN A 545 -64.28 39.53 -51.29
C GLN A 545 -65.40 40.11 -50.43
N GLY A 546 -66.58 40.30 -51.02
CA GLY A 546 -67.80 40.67 -50.28
C GLY A 546 -68.07 42.17 -50.10
N ILE A 547 -67.10 43.05 -50.36
CA ILE A 547 -67.26 44.51 -50.18
C ILE A 547 -68.15 45.09 -51.30
N ARG A 548 -69.35 45.59 -50.93
CA ARG A 548 -70.31 46.20 -51.87
C ARG A 548 -70.95 47.45 -51.28
N ASP A 549 -71.26 48.42 -52.14
CA ASP A 549 -72.10 49.55 -51.75
C ASP A 549 -73.52 49.04 -51.42
N ARG A 550 -74.12 49.53 -50.32
CA ARG A 550 -75.43 49.06 -49.83
C ARG A 550 -76.57 49.84 -50.50
N MET A 551 -77.77 49.24 -50.54
CA MET A 551 -78.97 49.81 -51.19
C MET A 551 -78.73 50.26 -52.65
N GLY A 552 -78.21 49.39 -53.50
CA GLY A 552 -78.05 49.68 -54.94
C GLY A 552 -77.08 50.83 -55.28
N GLY A 553 -76.17 51.20 -54.36
CA GLY A 553 -75.16 52.24 -54.58
C GLY A 553 -75.40 53.56 -53.85
N LEU A 554 -76.52 53.70 -53.14
CA LEU A 554 -76.91 54.90 -52.37
C LEU A 554 -76.10 55.08 -51.08
N VAL A 555 -75.70 53.98 -50.42
CA VAL A 555 -74.87 54.01 -49.22
C VAL A 555 -73.48 53.48 -49.57
N LYS A 556 -72.49 54.37 -49.60
CA LYS A 556 -71.10 54.01 -49.88
C LYS A 556 -70.51 53.20 -48.74
N ALA A 557 -69.81 52.12 -49.07
CA ALA A 557 -69.00 51.38 -48.10
C ALA A 557 -67.93 52.30 -47.49
N LYS A 558 -67.66 52.14 -46.20
CA LYS A 558 -66.66 52.91 -45.45
C LYS A 558 -65.49 52.02 -45.06
N TRP A 559 -64.30 52.60 -44.93
CA TRP A 559 -63.10 51.90 -44.47
C TRP A 559 -63.28 51.22 -43.08
N THR A 560 -64.16 51.77 -42.24
CA THR A 560 -64.47 51.25 -40.90
C THR A 560 -65.54 50.16 -40.91
N ASP A 561 -66.05 49.76 -42.07
CA ASP A 561 -67.09 48.73 -42.14
C ASP A 561 -66.54 47.36 -41.70
N PRO A 562 -67.34 46.51 -41.03
CA PRO A 562 -66.89 45.22 -40.52
C PRO A 562 -66.29 44.29 -41.60
N GLU A 563 -66.81 44.37 -42.82
CA GLU A 563 -66.32 43.60 -43.98
C GLU A 563 -64.89 44.04 -44.39
N VAL A 564 -64.57 45.33 -44.29
CA VAL A 564 -63.23 45.88 -44.60
C VAL A 564 -62.26 45.57 -43.46
N ALA A 565 -62.69 45.73 -42.20
CA ALA A 565 -61.89 45.38 -41.03
C ALA A 565 -61.50 43.89 -41.01
N ALA A 566 -62.41 43.00 -41.41
CA ALA A 566 -62.11 41.57 -41.53
C ALA A 566 -61.03 41.28 -42.59
N VAL A 567 -61.07 41.96 -43.73
CA VAL A 567 -60.05 41.82 -44.78
C VAL A 567 -58.70 42.40 -44.33
N LEU A 568 -58.69 43.54 -43.64
CA LEU A 568 -57.46 44.12 -43.07
C LEU A 568 -56.80 43.15 -42.08
N GLN A 569 -57.60 42.60 -41.17
CA GLN A 569 -57.13 41.59 -40.20
C GLN A 569 -56.63 40.32 -40.91
N GLN A 570 -57.30 39.88 -41.98
CA GLN A 570 -56.86 38.73 -42.78
C GLN A 570 -55.53 39.01 -43.50
N GLN A 571 -55.35 40.21 -44.06
CA GLN A 571 -54.09 40.65 -44.68
C GLN A 571 -52.97 40.77 -43.64
N ASP A 572 -53.23 41.28 -42.44
CA ASP A 572 -52.24 41.36 -41.35
C ASP A 572 -51.79 39.97 -40.90
N THR A 573 -52.76 39.09 -40.68
CA THR A 573 -52.49 37.70 -40.26
C THR A 573 -51.72 36.95 -41.36
N TRP A 574 -52.05 37.18 -42.64
CA TRP A 574 -51.31 36.65 -43.77
C TRP A 574 -49.87 37.18 -43.82
N TYR A 575 -49.69 38.49 -43.72
CA TYR A 575 -48.38 39.14 -43.80
C TYR A 575 -47.46 38.70 -42.66
N GLU A 576 -47.98 38.59 -41.44
CA GLU A 576 -47.23 38.04 -40.31
C GLU A 576 -46.84 36.57 -40.52
N TRP A 577 -47.76 35.74 -41.02
CA TRP A 577 -47.49 34.34 -41.27
C TRP A 577 -46.46 34.14 -42.40
N GLU A 578 -46.59 34.86 -43.51
CA GLU A 578 -45.63 34.83 -44.62
C GLU A 578 -44.26 35.35 -44.20
N SER A 579 -44.19 36.45 -43.43
CA SER A 579 -42.93 36.95 -42.87
C SER A 579 -42.23 35.88 -42.02
N ARG A 580 -42.97 35.18 -41.14
CA ARG A 580 -42.44 34.08 -40.33
C ARG A 580 -42.02 32.88 -41.21
N ARG A 581 -42.76 32.59 -42.28
CA ARG A 581 -42.42 31.52 -43.23
C ARG A 581 -41.11 31.83 -43.95
N THR A 582 -40.90 33.07 -44.39
CA THR A 582 -39.63 33.52 -45.00
C THR A 582 -38.47 33.39 -44.02
N TRP A 583 -38.62 33.79 -42.75
CA TRP A 583 -37.63 33.55 -41.69
C TRP A 583 -37.29 32.07 -41.50
N HIS A 584 -38.30 31.21 -41.38
CA HIS A 584 -38.11 29.77 -41.18
C HIS A 584 -37.39 29.12 -42.37
N ARG A 585 -37.71 29.52 -43.61
CA ARG A 585 -37.03 29.04 -44.82
C ARG A 585 -35.52 29.34 -44.80
N HIS A 586 -35.14 30.60 -44.61
CA HIS A 586 -33.73 30.98 -44.57
C HIS A 586 -32.98 30.32 -43.40
N TRP A 587 -33.64 30.15 -42.25
CA TRP A 587 -33.04 29.42 -41.13
C TRP A 587 -32.82 27.93 -41.46
N ALA A 588 -33.77 27.30 -42.15
CA ALA A 588 -33.68 25.91 -42.57
C ALA A 588 -32.55 25.68 -43.60
N ASP A 589 -32.30 26.62 -44.51
CA ASP A 589 -31.22 26.53 -45.51
C ASP A 589 -29.83 26.42 -44.86
N HIS A 590 -29.67 26.96 -43.64
CA HIS A 590 -28.43 26.91 -42.87
C HIS A 590 -28.39 25.77 -41.82
N ALA A 591 -29.34 24.82 -41.84
CA ALA A 591 -29.44 23.73 -40.87
C ALA A 591 -28.15 22.92 -40.70
N GLY A 592 -27.44 22.61 -41.78
CA GLY A 592 -26.19 21.84 -41.71
C GLY A 592 -25.08 22.51 -40.87
N ARG A 593 -25.16 23.82 -40.63
CA ARG A 593 -24.21 24.56 -39.78
C ARG A 593 -24.69 24.61 -38.33
N TRP A 594 -25.88 25.15 -38.07
CA TRP A 594 -26.35 25.37 -36.70
C TRP A 594 -26.74 24.07 -35.98
N ASP A 595 -27.22 23.04 -36.70
CA ASP A 595 -27.63 21.75 -36.11
C ASP A 595 -26.42 21.00 -35.53
N ARG A 596 -25.26 21.06 -36.19
CA ARG A 596 -24.01 20.47 -35.65
C ARG A 596 -23.58 21.12 -34.34
N THR A 597 -23.62 22.45 -34.26
CA THR A 597 -23.27 23.17 -33.04
C THR A 597 -24.25 22.87 -31.90
N LEU A 598 -25.54 22.82 -32.21
CA LEU A 598 -26.59 22.44 -31.25
C LEU A 598 -26.44 20.99 -30.77
N ALA A 599 -26.16 20.05 -31.68
CA ALA A 599 -25.97 18.64 -31.36
C ALA A 599 -24.79 18.41 -30.40
N GLY A 600 -23.67 19.14 -30.58
CA GLY A 600 -22.53 19.10 -29.67
C GLY A 600 -22.92 19.46 -28.23
N VAL A 601 -23.56 20.61 -28.03
CA VAL A 601 -24.00 21.07 -26.70
C VAL A 601 -25.04 20.14 -26.08
N LYS A 602 -25.98 19.61 -26.89
CA LYS A 602 -26.95 18.61 -26.41
C LYS A 602 -26.25 17.35 -25.90
N SER A 603 -25.23 16.87 -26.62
CA SER A 603 -24.46 15.70 -26.22
C SER A 603 -23.69 15.95 -24.92
N GLU A 604 -23.02 17.08 -24.79
CA GLU A 604 -22.25 17.47 -23.60
C GLU A 604 -23.16 17.60 -22.36
N LEU A 605 -24.30 18.28 -22.48
CA LEU A 605 -25.28 18.42 -21.39
C LEU A 605 -25.89 17.07 -20.99
N ASN A 606 -26.26 16.23 -21.97
CA ASN A 606 -26.79 14.89 -21.68
C ASN A 606 -25.76 14.03 -20.95
N ALA A 607 -24.51 14.00 -21.43
CA ALA A 607 -23.45 13.20 -20.82
C ALA A 607 -23.18 13.64 -19.37
N LEU A 608 -23.16 14.95 -19.12
CA LEU A 608 -22.97 15.51 -17.78
C LEU A 608 -24.11 15.12 -16.84
N VAL A 609 -25.37 15.40 -17.21
CA VAL A 609 -26.53 15.08 -16.35
C VAL A 609 -26.70 13.58 -16.13
N THR A 610 -26.47 12.75 -17.15
CA THR A 610 -26.47 11.30 -17.00
C THR A 610 -25.41 10.84 -16.01
N SER A 611 -24.20 11.41 -16.05
CA SER A 611 -23.13 11.04 -15.11
C SER A 611 -23.47 11.44 -13.66
N PHE A 612 -24.13 12.59 -13.46
CA PHE A 612 -24.65 12.98 -12.14
C PHE A 612 -25.73 12.00 -11.66
N ARG A 613 -26.65 11.59 -12.54
CA ARG A 613 -27.72 10.62 -12.21
C ARG A 613 -27.16 9.23 -11.90
N GLU A 614 -26.23 8.72 -12.71
CA GLU A 614 -25.52 7.46 -12.44
C GLU A 614 -24.86 7.48 -11.06
N GLN A 615 -24.14 8.56 -10.73
CA GLN A 615 -23.54 8.72 -9.40
C GLN A 615 -24.58 8.75 -8.28
N ALA A 616 -25.71 9.43 -8.48
CA ALA A 616 -26.79 9.49 -7.50
C ALA A 616 -27.49 8.14 -7.33
N ASP A 617 -27.63 7.34 -8.39
CA ASP A 617 -28.24 6.00 -8.32
C ASP A 617 -27.33 5.00 -7.58
N GLU A 618 -26.02 5.07 -7.81
CA GLU A 618 -25.02 4.21 -7.14
C GLU A 618 -24.79 4.58 -5.66
N GLU A 619 -25.05 5.83 -5.28
CA GLU A 619 -24.69 6.38 -3.97
C GLU A 619 -25.28 5.59 -2.79
N HIS A 620 -26.54 5.18 -2.82
CA HIS A 620 -27.17 4.54 -1.66
C HIS A 620 -26.53 3.18 -1.30
N ALA A 621 -26.24 2.37 -2.32
CA ALA A 621 -25.57 1.08 -2.15
C ALA A 621 -24.11 1.29 -1.70
N SER A 622 -23.41 2.26 -2.32
CA SER A 622 -22.03 2.62 -1.98
C SER A 622 -21.90 3.16 -0.54
N PHE A 623 -22.79 4.07 -0.12
CA PHE A 623 -22.84 4.63 1.22
C PHE A 623 -23.02 3.53 2.28
N SER A 624 -23.96 2.62 2.05
CA SER A 624 -24.23 1.50 2.96
C SER A 624 -23.03 0.55 3.06
N GLN A 625 -22.42 0.20 1.92
CA GLN A 625 -21.25 -0.68 1.88
C GLN A 625 -20.04 -0.04 2.57
N ARG A 626 -19.73 1.23 2.26
CA ARG A 626 -18.61 1.97 2.85
C ARG A 626 -18.82 2.24 4.34
N THR A 627 -20.05 2.53 4.78
CA THR A 627 -20.37 2.67 6.21
C THR A 627 -20.13 1.38 6.97
N ARG A 628 -20.62 0.24 6.45
CA ARG A 628 -20.33 -1.09 7.04
C ARG A 628 -18.84 -1.38 7.08
N HIS A 629 -18.10 -1.00 6.04
CA HIS A 629 -16.65 -1.14 6.02
C HIS A 629 -15.99 -0.29 7.10
N LEU A 630 -16.35 0.99 7.27
CA LEU A 630 -15.81 1.87 8.30
C LEU A 630 -16.03 1.32 9.72
N TYR A 631 -17.26 0.92 10.06
CA TYR A 631 -17.65 0.42 11.38
C TYR A 631 -17.27 -1.04 11.65
N ARG A 632 -16.71 -1.76 10.67
CA ARG A 632 -16.27 -3.15 10.84
C ARG A 632 -15.28 -3.24 12.02
N PRO A 633 -15.47 -4.16 12.98
CA PRO A 633 -14.49 -4.37 14.03
C PRO A 633 -13.17 -4.84 13.42
N ARG A 634 -12.07 -4.20 13.81
CA ARG A 634 -10.70 -4.53 13.39
C ARG A 634 -9.84 -4.75 14.63
N THR A 635 -8.84 -5.61 14.52
CA THR A 635 -7.89 -5.89 15.60
C THR A 635 -6.67 -5.01 15.41
N GLY A 636 -6.30 -4.23 16.42
CA GLY A 636 -5.14 -3.33 16.34
C GLY A 636 -5.39 -2.04 15.53
N VAL A 637 -6.49 -1.91 14.78
CA VAL A 637 -6.87 -0.64 14.14
C VAL A 637 -8.21 -0.18 14.68
N SER A 638 -8.26 1.03 15.21
CA SER A 638 -9.48 1.59 15.78
C SER A 638 -9.79 2.93 15.14
N TYR A 639 -10.98 3.03 14.54
CA TYR A 639 -11.49 4.32 14.09
C TYR A 639 -12.38 4.93 15.17
N LEU A 640 -12.09 6.18 15.51
CA LEU A 640 -12.99 7.00 16.32
C LEU A 640 -14.05 7.59 15.38
N LEU A 641 -15.11 6.82 15.17
CA LEU A 641 -16.27 7.18 14.35
C LEU A 641 -17.39 7.74 15.24
N PRO A 642 -18.37 8.49 14.71
CA PRO A 642 -19.55 8.89 15.46
C PRO A 642 -20.24 7.70 16.16
N ALA A 643 -20.71 7.88 17.40
CA ALA A 643 -21.14 6.80 18.29
C ALA A 643 -22.37 6.00 17.79
N GLN A 644 -23.23 6.59 16.97
CA GLN A 644 -24.37 5.88 16.39
C GLN A 644 -23.87 4.97 15.26
N ALA A 645 -24.31 3.71 15.22
CA ALA A 645 -23.94 2.72 14.20
C ALA A 645 -24.46 3.06 12.77
N ASP A 646 -24.95 4.28 12.57
CA ASP A 646 -25.44 4.84 11.32
C ASP A 646 -24.88 6.25 11.15
N LEU A 647 -24.19 6.49 10.04
CA LEU A 647 -23.66 7.81 9.66
C LEU A 647 -24.76 8.79 9.24
N THR A 648 -26.03 8.36 9.15
CA THR A 648 -27.15 9.21 8.74
C THR A 648 -27.39 10.37 9.71
N SER A 649 -27.47 10.13 11.02
CA SER A 649 -27.63 11.22 12.01
C SER A 649 -26.43 12.17 12.02
N PHE A 650 -25.23 11.65 11.77
CA PHE A 650 -24.02 12.47 11.64
C PHE A 650 -24.06 13.32 10.36
N TYR A 651 -24.54 12.77 9.24
CA TYR A 651 -24.78 13.50 8.01
C TYR A 651 -25.79 14.64 8.21
N GLU A 652 -26.91 14.40 8.89
CA GLU A 652 -27.90 15.44 9.21
C GLU A 652 -27.30 16.58 10.05
N ALA A 653 -26.45 16.25 11.03
CA ALA A 653 -25.75 17.25 11.83
C ALA A 653 -24.74 18.08 10.99
N VAL A 654 -24.04 17.44 10.04
CA VAL A 654 -23.14 18.12 9.11
C VAL A 654 -23.91 19.07 8.18
N VAL A 655 -25.02 18.62 7.59
CA VAL A 655 -25.88 19.45 6.73
C VAL A 655 -26.41 20.65 7.51
N ARG A 656 -26.94 20.44 8.72
CA ARG A 656 -27.45 21.52 9.57
C ARG A 656 -26.39 22.59 9.85
N ARG A 657 -25.16 22.16 10.15
CA ARG A 657 -24.05 23.07 10.41
C ARG A 657 -23.59 23.80 9.15
N LEU A 658 -23.58 23.13 8.00
CA LEU A 658 -23.29 23.75 6.71
C LEU A 658 -24.33 24.84 6.36
N LEU A 659 -25.62 24.57 6.60
CA LEU A 659 -26.68 25.56 6.39
C LEU A 659 -26.43 26.82 7.22
N LEU A 660 -26.15 26.66 8.52
CA LEU A 660 -25.86 27.78 9.41
C LEU A 660 -24.59 28.54 9.00
N ALA A 661 -23.51 27.82 8.69
CA ALA A 661 -22.23 28.42 8.28
C ALA A 661 -22.32 29.24 6.99
N GLU A 662 -23.21 28.84 6.07
CA GLU A 662 -23.44 29.54 4.81
C GLU A 662 -24.55 30.61 4.90
N GLY A 663 -25.12 30.83 6.09
CA GLY A 663 -26.17 31.82 6.35
C GLY A 663 -27.55 31.44 5.79
N LEU A 664 -27.78 30.15 5.56
CA LEU A 664 -29.06 29.59 5.11
C LEU A 664 -29.97 29.31 6.33
N ARG A 665 -31.27 29.17 6.07
CA ARG A 665 -32.27 28.85 7.10
C ARG A 665 -32.20 27.36 7.41
N GLU A 666 -32.54 26.96 8.64
CA GLU A 666 -32.62 25.52 8.99
C GLU A 666 -33.68 24.75 8.20
N THR A 667 -34.63 25.45 7.57
CA THR A 667 -35.66 24.85 6.69
C THR A 667 -35.19 24.66 5.25
N ASP A 668 -34.03 25.22 4.89
CA ASP A 668 -33.46 25.06 3.55
C ASP A 668 -32.88 23.65 3.39
N ASP A 669 -32.90 23.12 2.17
CA ASP A 669 -32.54 21.74 1.85
C ASP A 669 -31.12 21.62 1.26
N GLU A 670 -30.68 20.38 1.01
CA GLU A 670 -29.37 20.12 0.40
C GLU A 670 -29.21 20.70 -1.00
N ARG A 671 -30.31 20.86 -1.75
CA ARG A 671 -30.33 21.61 -3.02
C ARG A 671 -29.89 23.05 -2.81
N ALA A 672 -30.51 23.77 -1.87
CA ALA A 672 -30.14 25.16 -1.57
C ALA A 672 -28.68 25.26 -1.12
N LEU A 673 -28.23 24.30 -0.31
CA LEU A 673 -26.86 24.24 0.16
C LEU A 673 -25.86 24.01 -0.98
N MET A 674 -26.12 23.08 -1.90
CA MET A 674 -25.24 22.83 -3.06
C MET A 674 -25.15 24.07 -3.96
N GLY A 675 -26.25 24.78 -4.18
CA GLY A 675 -26.26 26.03 -4.94
C GLY A 675 -25.42 27.15 -4.30
N ARG A 676 -25.23 27.10 -2.97
CA ARG A 676 -24.40 28.04 -2.23
C ARG A 676 -22.93 27.66 -2.18
N LEU A 677 -22.63 26.37 -2.01
CA LEU A 677 -21.28 25.83 -1.89
C LEU A 677 -20.53 25.74 -3.23
N VAL A 678 -21.25 25.54 -4.33
CA VAL A 678 -20.65 25.43 -5.68
C VAL A 678 -20.82 26.74 -6.43
N SER A 679 -19.71 27.44 -6.65
CA SER A 679 -19.69 28.72 -7.37
C SER A 679 -20.05 28.57 -8.86
N PRO A 680 -20.56 29.63 -9.50
CA PRO A 680 -20.80 29.67 -10.94
C PRO A 680 -19.59 29.25 -11.79
N GLU A 681 -18.38 29.64 -11.37
CA GLU A 681 -17.16 29.35 -12.12
C GLU A 681 -16.78 27.86 -12.05
N GLN A 682 -17.03 27.21 -10.90
CA GLN A 682 -16.84 25.77 -10.75
C GLN A 682 -17.79 24.98 -11.66
N TRP A 683 -19.05 25.41 -11.76
CA TRP A 683 -20.01 24.81 -12.70
C TRP A 683 -19.59 24.98 -14.16
N ARG A 684 -19.10 26.16 -14.55
CA ARG A 684 -18.57 26.40 -15.91
C ARG A 684 -17.35 25.55 -16.21
N THR A 685 -16.46 25.39 -15.23
CA THR A 685 -15.26 24.54 -15.36
C THR A 685 -15.65 23.07 -15.51
N ALA A 686 -16.56 22.56 -14.69
CA ALA A 686 -17.08 21.20 -14.77
C ALA A 686 -17.76 20.93 -16.13
N PHE A 687 -18.55 21.88 -16.65
CA PHE A 687 -19.14 21.77 -17.99
C PHE A 687 -18.07 21.71 -19.10
N GLY A 688 -16.98 22.47 -18.97
CA GLY A 688 -15.85 22.40 -19.90
C GLY A 688 -15.16 21.03 -19.91
N GLU A 689 -14.98 20.41 -18.75
CA GLU A 689 -14.40 19.07 -18.60
C GLU A 689 -15.30 17.96 -19.12
N ALA A 690 -16.62 18.14 -19.08
CA ALA A 690 -17.59 17.13 -19.53
C ALA A 690 -17.39 16.72 -21.00
N ARG A 691 -16.76 17.56 -21.82
CA ARG A 691 -16.39 17.25 -23.20
C ARG A 691 -15.28 16.20 -23.31
N ALA A 692 -14.36 16.17 -22.35
CA ALA A 692 -13.26 15.20 -22.30
C ALA A 692 -13.65 13.96 -21.50
N ASP A 693 -14.17 14.17 -20.28
CA ASP A 693 -14.61 13.11 -19.38
C ASP A 693 -15.75 13.61 -18.46
N PRO A 694 -17.01 13.19 -18.72
CA PRO A 694 -18.16 13.52 -17.89
C PRO A 694 -18.01 13.08 -16.42
N ARG A 695 -17.33 11.97 -16.13
CA ARG A 695 -17.17 11.47 -14.75
C ARG A 695 -16.18 12.33 -13.97
N ARG A 696 -15.14 12.83 -14.63
CA ARG A 696 -14.19 13.78 -14.05
C ARG A 696 -14.87 15.08 -13.64
N ALA A 697 -15.84 15.56 -14.42
CA ALA A 697 -16.64 16.74 -14.07
C ALA A 697 -17.47 16.52 -12.79
N VAL A 698 -18.10 15.36 -12.64
CA VAL A 698 -18.84 14.98 -11.41
C VAL A 698 -17.89 14.90 -10.21
N HIS A 699 -16.71 14.31 -10.38
CA HIS A 699 -15.68 14.21 -9.33
C HIS A 699 -15.20 15.58 -8.88
N MET A 700 -15.00 16.52 -9.81
CA MET A 700 -14.58 17.88 -9.48
C MET A 700 -15.55 18.59 -8.53
N ILE A 701 -16.86 18.46 -8.76
CA ILE A 701 -17.88 19.03 -7.87
C ILE A 701 -17.86 18.33 -6.51
N LYS A 702 -17.76 17.00 -6.49
CA LYS A 702 -17.62 16.22 -5.26
C LYS A 702 -16.42 16.67 -4.42
N ASP A 703 -15.26 16.87 -5.04
CA ASP A 703 -14.02 17.29 -4.36
C ASP A 703 -14.17 18.66 -3.70
N GLN A 704 -14.90 19.59 -4.32
CA GLN A 704 -15.21 20.90 -3.73
C GLN A 704 -16.09 20.77 -2.48
N LEU A 705 -17.15 19.96 -2.57
CA LEU A 705 -18.03 19.68 -1.43
C LEU A 705 -17.25 18.99 -0.29
N GLN A 706 -16.43 18.00 -0.63
CA GLN A 706 -15.57 17.29 0.31
C GLN A 706 -14.62 18.26 1.03
N HIS A 707 -13.98 19.19 0.31
CA HIS A 707 -13.10 20.19 0.91
C HIS A 707 -13.83 21.08 1.93
N ARG A 708 -15.07 21.48 1.63
CA ARG A 708 -15.90 22.27 2.55
C ARG A 708 -16.32 21.49 3.79
N ILE A 709 -16.71 20.23 3.63
CA ILE A 709 -17.03 19.34 4.76
C ILE A 709 -15.80 19.13 5.65
N LYS A 710 -14.61 18.91 5.07
CA LYS A 710 -13.35 18.76 5.85
C LYS A 710 -13.05 20.00 6.70
N ARG A 711 -13.24 21.21 6.16
CA ARG A 711 -13.04 22.45 6.93
C ARG A 711 -13.92 22.51 8.17
N LEU A 712 -15.18 22.08 8.09
CA LEU A 712 -16.07 22.01 9.26
C LEU A 712 -15.65 21.00 10.32
N PHE A 713 -14.91 19.95 9.94
CA PHE A 713 -14.37 19.01 10.91
C PHE A 713 -13.18 19.59 11.69
N VAL A 714 -12.42 20.49 11.07
CA VAL A 714 -11.12 20.97 11.59
C VAL A 714 -11.21 22.36 12.25
N GLU A 715 -12.06 23.25 11.72
CA GLU A 715 -12.23 24.64 12.19
C GLU A 715 -13.36 24.70 13.26
N PRO A 716 -13.10 25.26 14.46
CA PRO A 716 -14.18 25.54 15.42
C PRO A 716 -15.14 26.58 14.82
N GLY A 717 -16.45 26.36 15.00
CA GLY A 717 -17.47 27.30 14.51
C GLY A 717 -17.45 28.63 15.27
N ASP A 718 -17.94 29.70 14.64
CA ASP A 718 -18.20 30.96 15.31
C ASP A 718 -19.39 30.81 16.27
N ARG A 719 -19.17 31.02 17.57
CA ARG A 719 -20.14 31.08 18.70
C ARG A 719 -20.50 29.75 19.37
N GLU A 720 -19.69 29.31 20.34
CA GLU A 720 -20.02 28.29 21.36
C GLU A 720 -20.37 26.86 20.86
N GLU A 721 -20.34 26.60 19.55
CA GLU A 721 -20.67 25.29 18.97
C GLU A 721 -19.51 24.29 19.08
N ARG A 722 -19.75 23.18 19.78
CA ARG A 722 -18.81 22.05 19.92
C ARG A 722 -18.41 21.48 18.54
N PRO A 723 -17.15 21.06 18.32
CA PRO A 723 -16.73 20.45 17.06
C PRO A 723 -17.47 19.13 16.81
N LEU A 724 -17.88 18.87 15.56
CA LEU A 724 -18.56 17.62 15.18
C LEU A 724 -17.64 16.39 15.29
N LEU A 725 -16.35 16.59 15.06
CA LEU A 725 -15.28 15.63 15.32
C LEU A 725 -14.19 16.35 16.12
N PRO A 726 -14.18 16.23 17.46
CA PRO A 726 -13.12 16.83 18.26
C PRO A 726 -11.76 16.21 17.90
N ARG A 727 -10.71 17.03 17.92
CA ARG A 727 -9.34 16.58 17.68
C ARG A 727 -8.92 15.53 18.72
N LEU A 728 -8.13 14.56 18.29
CA LEU A 728 -7.75 13.44 19.14
C LEU A 728 -6.87 13.90 20.32
N GLY A 729 -6.04 14.91 20.11
CA GLY A 729 -5.26 15.54 21.18
C GLY A 729 -6.13 16.18 22.26
N THR A 730 -7.20 16.88 21.87
CA THR A 730 -8.15 17.51 22.80
C THR A 730 -8.94 16.46 23.58
N LEU A 731 -9.46 15.43 22.87
CA LEU A 731 -10.13 14.29 23.48
C LEU A 731 -9.27 13.60 24.54
N LEU A 732 -8.00 13.35 24.21
CA LEU A 732 -7.08 12.65 25.09
C LEU A 732 -6.72 13.48 26.34
N ALA A 733 -6.45 14.77 26.16
CA ALA A 733 -6.15 15.68 27.26
C ALA A 733 -7.33 15.79 28.24
N GLU A 734 -8.55 16.00 27.73
CA GLU A 734 -9.75 16.10 28.57
C GLU A 734 -10.14 14.76 29.23
N ALA A 735 -9.97 13.64 28.52
CA ALA A 735 -10.22 12.32 29.10
C ALA A 735 -9.28 12.02 30.26
N ALA A 736 -8.03 12.51 30.21
CA ALA A 736 -7.02 12.34 31.23
C ALA A 736 -7.25 13.21 32.48
N THR A 737 -7.82 14.41 32.34
CA THR A 737 -8.12 15.32 33.47
C THR A 737 -9.48 15.09 34.12
N GLY A 738 -10.33 14.23 33.54
CA GLY A 738 -11.62 13.85 34.12
C GLY A 738 -12.83 14.61 33.58
N GLY A 739 -12.74 15.23 32.40
CA GLY A 739 -13.84 15.94 31.72
C GLY A 739 -14.01 17.41 32.17
N GLY A 740 -15.15 18.01 31.82
CA GLY A 740 -15.49 19.41 32.15
C GLY A 740 -15.05 20.47 31.13
N GLY A 741 -14.59 20.05 29.95
CA GLY A 741 -14.17 20.92 28.85
C GLY A 741 -15.20 21.03 27.71
N PRO A 742 -14.81 21.55 26.54
CA PRO A 742 -15.67 21.67 25.35
C PRO A 742 -16.09 20.33 24.71
N VAL A 743 -15.46 19.19 25.07
CA VAL A 743 -15.83 17.87 24.53
C VAL A 743 -17.01 17.27 25.29
N GLY A 744 -17.96 16.64 24.58
CA GLY A 744 -19.10 15.97 25.20
C GLY A 744 -18.75 14.63 25.85
N ASP A 745 -19.45 14.27 26.93
CA ASP A 745 -19.21 13.05 27.71
C ASP A 745 -19.27 11.76 26.86
N ASP A 746 -20.22 11.66 25.93
CA ASP A 746 -20.34 10.52 25.01
C ASP A 746 -19.05 10.28 24.19
N ALA A 747 -18.40 11.36 23.73
CA ALA A 747 -17.18 11.27 22.96
C ALA A 747 -15.98 10.86 23.84
N LEU A 748 -15.96 11.29 25.11
CA LEU A 748 -14.95 10.87 26.09
C LEU A 748 -15.11 9.39 26.47
N GLU A 749 -16.34 8.92 26.69
CA GLU A 749 -16.64 7.51 26.94
C GLU A 749 -16.28 6.63 25.75
N GLN A 750 -16.63 7.08 24.54
CA GLN A 750 -16.24 6.38 23.32
C GLN A 750 -14.72 6.30 23.18
N CYS A 751 -14.00 7.41 23.43
CA CYS A 751 -12.53 7.43 23.41
C CYS A 751 -11.95 6.42 24.42
N ARG A 752 -12.43 6.40 25.67
CA ARG A 752 -12.03 5.42 26.70
C ARG A 752 -12.30 3.98 26.26
N HIS A 753 -13.49 3.70 25.74
CA HIS A 753 -13.84 2.36 25.27
C HIS A 753 -12.96 1.90 24.11
N LYS A 754 -12.68 2.79 23.15
CA LYS A 754 -11.79 2.50 22.02
C LYS A 754 -10.33 2.32 22.44
N LEU A 755 -9.83 3.09 23.42
CA LEU A 755 -8.49 2.91 23.99
C LEU A 755 -8.36 1.57 24.72
N ALA A 756 -9.37 1.21 25.53
CA ALA A 756 -9.37 -0.05 26.28
C ALA A 756 -9.47 -1.30 25.39
N SER A 757 -10.07 -1.15 24.19
CA SER A 757 -10.21 -2.22 23.19
C SER A 757 -9.14 -2.18 22.09
N LEU A 758 -8.25 -1.19 22.09
CA LEU A 758 -7.22 -1.02 21.06
C LEU A 758 -6.26 -2.22 21.00
N LEU A 759 -5.93 -2.77 22.16
CA LEU A 759 -5.07 -3.96 22.32
C LEU A 759 -5.91 -5.11 22.88
N PRO A 760 -6.29 -6.10 22.06
CA PRO A 760 -6.99 -7.28 22.54
C PRO A 760 -6.10 -8.13 23.45
N VAL A 761 -6.73 -9.04 24.19
CA VAL A 761 -6.00 -9.98 25.06
C VAL A 761 -5.09 -10.85 24.19
N GLY A 762 -3.82 -10.97 24.57
CA GLY A 762 -2.82 -11.72 23.81
C GLY A 762 -2.22 -10.96 22.62
N PHE A 763 -2.55 -9.68 22.43
CA PHE A 763 -1.94 -8.83 21.40
C PHE A 763 -0.50 -8.46 21.80
N SER A 764 0.44 -9.34 21.47
CA SER A 764 1.87 -9.18 21.68
C SER A 764 2.60 -9.70 20.45
N PRO A 765 3.70 -9.05 20.02
CA PRO A 765 4.57 -9.63 19.00
C PRO A 765 5.13 -10.97 19.48
N GLU A 766 5.39 -11.87 18.52
CA GLU A 766 5.86 -13.22 18.78
C GLU A 766 7.28 -13.26 19.35
N GLY A 767 7.58 -14.30 20.13
CA GLY A 767 8.93 -14.62 20.60
C GLY A 767 9.17 -14.34 22.08
N THR A 768 10.38 -14.69 22.54
CA THR A 768 10.79 -14.66 23.95
C THR A 768 11.64 -13.45 24.34
N GLY A 769 12.03 -12.62 23.37
CA GLY A 769 12.86 -11.43 23.59
C GLY A 769 12.17 -10.39 24.47
N ARG A 770 12.94 -9.45 25.02
CA ARG A 770 12.44 -8.39 25.90
C ARG A 770 11.38 -7.55 25.17
N LEU A 771 10.19 -7.42 25.78
CA LEU A 771 9.13 -6.59 25.23
C LEU A 771 9.40 -5.12 25.56
N LYS A 772 9.37 -4.29 24.54
CA LYS A 772 9.33 -2.84 24.69
C LYS A 772 8.08 -2.28 24.00
N VAL A 773 7.54 -1.20 24.54
CA VAL A 773 6.27 -0.61 24.13
C VAL A 773 6.46 0.87 23.91
N LEU A 774 6.28 1.34 22.68
CA LEU A 774 6.29 2.76 22.33
C LEU A 774 4.86 3.23 22.09
N ILE A 775 4.43 4.23 22.86
CA ILE A 775 3.12 4.86 22.73
C ILE A 775 3.32 6.28 22.21
N VAL A 776 3.01 6.47 20.93
CA VAL A 776 2.95 7.78 20.28
C VAL A 776 1.54 8.33 20.42
N TYR A 777 1.41 9.56 20.90
CA TYR A 777 0.11 10.17 21.15
C TYR A 777 0.08 11.65 20.73
N PRO A 778 -1.11 12.18 20.37
CA PRO A 778 -1.27 13.53 19.86
C PRO A 778 -1.10 14.56 21.00
N ALA A 779 0.04 15.26 21.02
CA ALA A 779 0.32 16.34 21.98
C ALA A 779 1.49 17.21 21.50
N THR A 780 1.53 18.47 21.95
CA THR A 780 2.64 19.41 21.68
C THR A 780 3.80 19.26 22.66
N SER A 781 3.55 18.72 23.85
CA SER A 781 4.56 18.49 24.89
C SER A 781 4.17 17.28 25.75
N SER A 782 5.14 16.76 26.50
CA SER A 782 4.91 15.62 27.39
C SER A 782 4.01 15.99 28.57
N ASP A 783 2.91 15.27 28.77
CA ASP A 783 2.00 15.44 29.91
C ASP A 783 1.94 14.17 30.78
N ALA A 784 2.22 14.31 32.08
CA ALA A 784 2.20 13.21 33.05
C ALA A 784 0.79 12.64 33.30
N HIS A 785 -0.27 13.46 33.21
CA HIS A 785 -1.64 12.99 33.39
C HIS A 785 -2.07 12.10 32.23
N VAL A 786 -1.77 12.53 31.00
CA VAL A 786 -2.03 11.76 29.78
C VAL A 786 -1.27 10.43 29.81
N ARG A 787 0.01 10.43 30.22
CA ARG A 787 0.81 9.20 30.36
C ARG A 787 0.17 8.20 31.33
N ARG A 788 -0.20 8.64 32.54
CA ARG A 788 -0.87 7.78 33.53
C ARG A 788 -2.24 7.29 33.05
N PHE A 789 -2.98 8.14 32.35
CA PHE A 789 -4.27 7.78 31.77
C PHE A 789 -4.11 6.68 30.72
N LEU A 790 -3.19 6.86 29.75
CA LEU A 790 -2.91 5.87 28.72
C LEU A 790 -2.44 4.54 29.32
N GLU A 791 -1.54 4.56 30.30
CA GLU A 791 -1.05 3.35 30.97
C GLU A 791 -2.17 2.59 31.71
N ARG A 792 -3.14 3.32 32.28
CA ARG A 792 -4.27 2.74 33.01
C ARG A 792 -5.35 2.19 32.08
N GLU A 793 -5.73 2.94 31.05
CA GLU A 793 -6.84 2.56 30.16
C GLU A 793 -6.42 1.51 29.13
N MET A 794 -5.18 1.54 28.64
CA MET A 794 -4.69 0.56 27.66
C MET A 794 -4.40 -0.79 28.34
N ARG A 795 -4.89 -1.86 27.74
CA ARG A 795 -4.63 -3.24 28.19
C ARG A 795 -3.25 -3.73 27.73
N LEU A 796 -2.18 -3.07 28.18
CA LEU A 796 -0.80 -3.42 27.80
C LEU A 796 -0.42 -4.85 28.26
N PRO A 797 0.35 -5.63 27.46
CA PRO A 797 0.77 -6.98 27.83
C PRO A 797 1.52 -7.02 29.18
N ARG A 798 1.15 -7.95 30.06
CA ARG A 798 1.68 -8.07 31.44
C ARG A 798 3.01 -8.82 31.51
N ASP A 799 4.01 -8.35 30.76
CA ASP A 799 5.37 -8.91 30.80
C ASP A 799 6.17 -8.24 31.94
N SER A 800 6.88 -9.02 32.78
CA SER A 800 7.56 -8.52 33.98
C SER A 800 8.80 -7.67 33.67
N ALA A 801 9.38 -7.86 32.47
CA ALA A 801 10.57 -7.13 31.99
C ALA A 801 10.24 -6.06 30.92
N ARG A 802 8.99 -5.58 30.87
CA ARG A 802 8.55 -4.61 29.85
C ARG A 802 9.09 -3.20 30.10
N GLU A 803 9.49 -2.53 29.02
CA GLU A 803 9.84 -1.11 29.02
C GLU A 803 8.78 -0.33 28.25
N ILE A 804 8.18 0.71 28.86
CA ILE A 804 7.15 1.52 28.23
C ILE A 804 7.67 2.94 28.03
N GLU A 805 7.59 3.44 26.81
CA GLU A 805 8.03 4.76 26.40
C GLU A 805 6.85 5.55 25.82
N PHE A 806 6.68 6.80 26.27
CA PHE A 806 5.58 7.67 25.85
C PHE A 806 6.11 8.89 25.09
N ARG A 807 5.70 9.05 23.83
CA ARG A 807 6.14 10.13 22.95
C ARG A 807 4.97 11.03 22.50
N PRO A 808 4.96 12.32 22.90
CA PRO A 808 4.04 13.29 22.35
C PRO A 808 4.51 13.67 20.93
N VAL A 809 3.61 13.63 19.96
CA VAL A 809 3.88 14.10 18.59
C VAL A 809 2.69 14.94 18.13
N SER A 810 2.94 15.97 17.32
CA SER A 810 1.91 16.78 16.68
C SER A 810 1.25 16.02 15.51
N THR A 811 0.64 14.87 15.79
CA THR A 811 -0.20 14.08 14.87
C THR A 811 -1.64 14.04 15.37
N GLU A 812 -2.56 13.48 14.58
CA GLU A 812 -3.97 13.22 14.98
C GLU A 812 -4.23 11.71 15.08
N SER A 813 -3.28 10.98 15.68
CA SER A 813 -3.32 9.53 15.83
C SER A 813 -2.66 9.08 17.14
N ILE A 814 -3.20 8.04 17.77
CA ILE A 814 -2.51 7.31 18.85
C ILE A 814 -1.99 6.00 18.27
N THR A 815 -0.69 5.76 18.38
CA THR A 815 -0.04 4.56 17.88
C THR A 815 0.66 3.84 19.02
N VAL A 816 0.41 2.55 19.17
CA VAL A 816 1.09 1.68 20.13
C VAL A 816 1.92 0.68 19.35
N VAL A 817 3.24 0.82 19.40
CA VAL A 817 4.21 -0.09 18.80
C VAL A 817 4.72 -1.02 19.89
N LEU A 818 4.48 -2.32 19.71
CA LEU A 818 4.97 -3.39 20.57
C LEU A 818 6.08 -4.11 19.81
N PHE A 819 7.24 -4.28 20.45
CA PHE A 819 8.37 -4.94 19.81
C PHE A 819 9.10 -5.85 20.77
N ARG A 820 9.50 -7.02 20.27
CA ARG A 820 10.48 -7.89 20.93
C ARG A 820 11.76 -7.86 20.12
N SER A 821 12.88 -7.70 20.81
CA SER A 821 14.21 -7.60 20.21
C SER A 821 15.18 -8.57 20.87
N SER A 822 16.38 -8.67 20.30
CA SER A 822 17.47 -9.49 20.82
C SER A 822 17.12 -10.98 20.82
N MET A 823 16.51 -11.44 19.71
CA MET A 823 16.07 -12.84 19.53
C MET A 823 16.85 -13.54 18.43
N SER A 824 17.08 -14.84 18.65
CA SER A 824 17.62 -15.75 17.64
C SER A 824 16.53 -16.37 16.77
N LEU A 825 16.96 -17.11 15.75
CA LEU A 825 16.09 -17.81 14.80
C LEU A 825 15.19 -18.87 15.46
N THR A 826 15.64 -19.48 16.55
CA THR A 826 14.85 -20.49 17.30
C THR A 826 13.90 -19.87 18.33
N GLU A 827 14.05 -18.57 18.62
CA GLU A 827 13.23 -17.84 19.59
C GLU A 827 11.94 -17.25 18.98
N VAL A 828 11.80 -17.25 17.65
CA VAL A 828 10.60 -16.80 16.94
C VAL A 828 9.74 -18.01 16.53
N PRO A 829 8.53 -18.20 17.12
CA PRO A 829 7.63 -19.32 16.84
C PRO A 829 7.37 -19.60 15.36
N GLU A 830 6.91 -18.61 14.59
CA GLU A 830 6.62 -18.84 13.16
C GLU A 830 7.86 -19.24 12.37
N VAL A 831 9.03 -18.67 12.69
CA VAL A 831 10.30 -19.05 12.03
C VAL A 831 10.60 -20.52 12.30
N ARG A 832 10.51 -20.95 13.56
CA ARG A 832 10.69 -22.35 13.95
C ARG A 832 9.71 -23.28 13.24
N GLU A 833 8.43 -22.92 13.14
CA GLU A 833 7.45 -23.70 12.38
C GLU A 833 7.83 -23.87 10.91
N THR A 834 8.30 -22.80 10.25
CA THR A 834 8.75 -22.88 8.85
C THR A 834 9.97 -23.79 8.66
N LEU A 835 10.87 -23.82 9.64
CA LEU A 835 12.07 -24.65 9.62
C LEU A 835 11.79 -26.11 9.96
N THR A 836 10.89 -26.36 10.90
CA THR A 836 10.37 -27.71 11.17
C THR A 836 9.72 -28.28 9.91
N LEU A 837 8.87 -27.51 9.23
CA LEU A 837 8.27 -27.91 7.97
C LEU A 837 9.33 -28.19 6.88
N TRP A 838 10.39 -27.38 6.82
CA TRP A 838 11.49 -27.61 5.88
C TRP A 838 12.24 -28.91 6.19
N ALA A 839 12.56 -29.16 7.47
CA ALA A 839 13.21 -30.39 7.90
C ALA A 839 12.35 -31.64 7.58
N GLU A 840 11.04 -31.57 7.81
CA GLU A 840 10.08 -32.61 7.43
C GLU A 840 10.06 -32.84 5.91
N ALA A 841 10.05 -31.76 5.12
CA ALA A 841 10.05 -31.85 3.66
C ALA A 841 11.36 -32.41 3.10
N LEU A 842 12.50 -32.18 3.76
CA LEU A 842 13.77 -32.83 3.41
C LEU A 842 13.73 -34.35 3.64
N ALA A 843 13.11 -34.78 4.74
CA ALA A 843 12.97 -36.20 5.05
C ALA A 843 11.96 -36.89 4.12
N THR A 844 10.88 -36.20 3.74
CA THR A 844 9.84 -36.72 2.86
C THR A 844 9.31 -35.61 1.96
N GLU A 845 9.92 -35.44 0.79
CA GLU A 845 9.54 -34.40 -0.18
C GLU A 845 8.21 -34.78 -0.85
N LEU A 846 7.22 -33.87 -0.81
CA LEU A 846 5.94 -34.06 -1.47
C LEU A 846 5.98 -33.61 -2.95
N PRO A 847 5.14 -34.21 -3.83
CA PRO A 847 4.96 -33.70 -5.19
C PRO A 847 4.53 -32.23 -5.18
N GLY A 848 5.39 -31.33 -5.69
CA GLY A 848 5.15 -29.89 -5.73
C GLY A 848 5.92 -29.06 -4.70
N ASP A 849 6.68 -29.69 -3.79
CA ASP A 849 7.55 -28.97 -2.86
C ASP A 849 8.69 -28.27 -3.60
N HIS A 850 9.29 -28.89 -4.62
CA HIS A 850 10.35 -28.29 -5.45
C HIS A 850 11.48 -27.67 -4.62
N LEU A 851 11.97 -28.35 -3.58
CA LEU A 851 12.82 -27.74 -2.55
C LEU A 851 14.08 -27.09 -3.12
N ARG A 852 14.69 -27.65 -4.17
CA ARG A 852 15.84 -27.05 -4.88
C ARG A 852 15.56 -25.65 -5.46
N TRP A 853 14.32 -25.38 -5.86
CA TRP A 853 13.89 -24.09 -6.42
C TRP A 853 13.30 -23.12 -5.39
N ARG A 854 13.25 -23.54 -4.11
CA ARG A 854 12.84 -22.70 -2.97
C ARG A 854 14.01 -22.06 -2.23
N GLN A 855 15.22 -22.22 -2.77
CA GLN A 855 16.46 -21.67 -2.24
C GLN A 855 17.04 -20.63 -3.19
N ARG A 856 17.81 -19.66 -2.70
CA ARG A 856 18.34 -18.59 -3.55
C ARG A 856 19.86 -18.57 -3.68
N LEU A 857 20.61 -18.83 -2.62
CA LEU A 857 22.08 -18.80 -2.63
C LEU A 857 22.72 -20.14 -2.98
N GLY A 858 21.93 -21.19 -3.09
CA GLY A 858 22.38 -22.56 -3.31
C GLY A 858 21.17 -23.45 -3.56
N TYR A 859 21.42 -24.73 -3.82
CA TYR A 859 20.38 -25.75 -3.91
C TYR A 859 20.71 -27.03 -3.13
N GLY A 860 21.83 -27.03 -2.38
CA GLY A 860 22.23 -28.09 -1.47
C GLY A 860 21.28 -28.22 -0.28
N TYR A 861 21.38 -29.34 0.44
CA TYR A 861 20.55 -29.66 1.61
C TYR A 861 21.40 -29.81 2.87
N ASP A 862 22.54 -29.12 2.88
CA ASP A 862 23.74 -29.43 3.65
C ASP A 862 23.52 -29.34 5.17
N PHE A 863 23.09 -28.16 5.65
CA PHE A 863 22.72 -27.90 7.05
C PHE A 863 21.54 -26.94 7.12
N LEU A 864 20.71 -27.14 8.14
CA LEU A 864 19.40 -26.49 8.22
C LEU A 864 19.56 -25.01 8.62
N MET A 865 20.37 -24.71 9.64
CA MET A 865 20.40 -23.38 10.26
C MET A 865 21.82 -22.84 10.43
N GLY A 866 22.70 -23.55 11.13
CA GLY A 866 24.00 -23.02 11.59
C GLY A 866 25.05 -22.83 10.49
N THR A 867 25.96 -21.89 10.72
CA THR A 867 27.22 -21.71 9.98
C THR A 867 28.27 -22.74 10.39
N GLU A 868 29.42 -22.78 9.72
CA GLU A 868 30.52 -23.67 10.14
C GLU A 868 31.08 -23.29 11.52
N SER A 869 31.14 -21.99 11.83
CA SER A 869 31.56 -21.49 13.14
C SER A 869 30.63 -21.99 14.24
N ASP A 870 29.30 -21.85 14.04
CA ASP A 870 28.27 -22.36 14.96
C ASP A 870 28.42 -23.87 15.18
N ARG A 871 28.59 -24.62 14.10
CA ARG A 871 28.72 -26.09 14.13
C ARG A 871 29.93 -26.55 14.94
N ARG A 872 31.09 -25.90 14.73
CA ARG A 872 32.30 -26.18 15.52
C ARG A 872 32.09 -25.86 16.99
N HIS A 873 31.44 -24.73 17.29
CA HIS A 873 31.14 -24.33 18.67
C HIS A 873 30.22 -25.34 19.37
N ILE A 874 29.10 -25.69 18.74
CA ILE A 874 28.14 -26.67 19.27
C ILE A 874 28.81 -28.03 19.46
N LEU A 875 29.57 -28.50 18.47
CA LEU A 875 30.27 -29.78 18.55
C LEU A 875 31.31 -29.78 19.67
N HIS A 876 32.06 -28.69 19.85
CA HIS A 876 33.00 -28.54 20.95
C HIS A 876 32.32 -28.71 22.31
N ARG A 877 31.13 -28.11 22.49
CA ARG A 877 30.36 -28.24 23.73
C ARG A 877 29.80 -29.65 23.94
N LEU A 878 29.32 -30.30 22.87
CA LEU A 878 28.91 -31.70 22.90
C LEU A 878 30.08 -32.64 23.26
N LEU A 879 31.28 -32.37 22.74
CA LEU A 879 32.49 -33.11 23.08
C LEU A 879 32.91 -32.89 24.54
N CYS A 880 32.73 -31.68 25.10
CA CYS A 880 32.92 -31.42 26.53
C CYS A 880 31.93 -32.23 27.38
N ALA A 881 30.65 -32.31 26.98
CA ALA A 881 29.68 -33.16 27.66
C ALA A 881 30.07 -34.65 27.59
N MET A 882 30.57 -35.09 26.45
CA MET A 882 31.07 -36.46 26.26
C MET A 882 32.30 -36.75 27.14
N TRP A 883 33.22 -35.78 27.25
CA TRP A 883 34.38 -35.83 28.14
C TRP A 883 33.96 -36.05 29.60
N ASN A 884 32.89 -35.37 30.01
CA ASN A 884 32.35 -35.39 31.38
C ASN A 884 31.46 -36.59 31.71
N ASN A 885 31.36 -37.60 30.81
CA ASN A 885 30.43 -38.73 30.97
C ASN A 885 28.95 -38.30 31.07
N GLN A 886 28.56 -37.23 30.39
CA GLN A 886 27.19 -36.72 30.36
C GLN A 886 26.38 -37.23 29.16
N VAL A 887 26.98 -38.10 28.33
CA VAL A 887 26.38 -38.68 27.12
C VAL A 887 26.19 -40.18 27.29
N GLN A 888 24.96 -40.64 27.12
CA GLN A 888 24.59 -42.06 27.09
C GLN A 888 24.27 -42.47 25.66
N VAL A 889 24.83 -43.60 25.24
CA VAL A 889 24.69 -44.13 23.88
C VAL A 889 23.80 -45.37 23.87
N PHE A 890 22.89 -45.44 22.90
CA PHE A 890 22.01 -46.58 22.69
C PHE A 890 22.25 -47.20 21.30
N GLY A 891 22.50 -48.52 21.27
CA GLY A 891 22.90 -49.24 20.07
C GLY A 891 24.40 -49.51 20.02
N ASP A 892 24.94 -49.68 18.81
CA ASP A 892 26.39 -49.82 18.60
C ASP A 892 27.10 -48.49 18.91
N VAL A 893 28.18 -48.54 19.68
CA VAL A 893 28.97 -47.35 20.06
C VAL A 893 29.66 -46.72 18.85
N MET A 894 30.01 -47.52 17.84
CA MET A 894 30.65 -47.04 16.60
C MET A 894 29.66 -46.35 15.65
N SER A 895 28.37 -46.69 15.72
CA SER A 895 27.30 -46.09 14.93
C SER A 895 25.97 -46.17 15.68
N PRO A 896 25.75 -45.27 16.66
CA PRO A 896 24.61 -45.34 17.57
C PRO A 896 23.27 -45.07 16.89
N LEU A 897 22.19 -45.65 17.43
CA LEU A 897 20.84 -45.35 16.96
C LEU A 897 20.29 -44.07 17.61
N ARG A 898 20.74 -43.77 18.82
CA ARG A 898 20.27 -42.64 19.62
C ARG A 898 21.25 -42.32 20.73
N ILE A 899 21.30 -41.05 21.12
CA ILE A 899 22.01 -40.58 22.31
C ILE A 899 21.09 -39.84 23.26
N ARG A 900 21.42 -39.85 24.55
CA ARG A 900 20.82 -39.02 25.59
C ARG A 900 21.91 -38.19 26.27
N ILE A 901 21.69 -36.89 26.37
CA ILE A 901 22.61 -35.94 27.02
C ILE A 901 21.93 -35.38 28.26
N GLY A 902 22.55 -35.54 29.43
CA GLY A 902 22.07 -35.00 30.70
C GLY A 902 23.14 -34.19 31.40
N LEU A 903 22.89 -32.90 31.63
CA LEU A 903 23.88 -31.95 32.16
C LEU A 903 23.89 -31.86 33.70
N GLN A 904 22.82 -32.31 34.36
CA GLN A 904 22.68 -32.36 35.83
C GLN A 904 22.14 -33.74 36.27
N ASP A 905 21.71 -33.87 37.54
CA ASP A 905 21.24 -35.12 38.15
C ASP A 905 20.25 -35.91 37.27
N ARG A 906 20.16 -37.22 37.47
CA ARG A 906 19.46 -38.16 36.56
C ARG A 906 17.99 -37.82 36.26
N ASP A 907 17.33 -37.03 37.12
CA ASP A 907 15.93 -36.59 37.00
C ASP A 907 15.75 -35.23 36.27
N SER A 908 16.83 -34.60 35.81
CA SER A 908 16.78 -33.34 35.05
C SER A 908 16.34 -33.53 33.59
N ALA A 909 15.90 -32.44 32.95
CA ALA A 909 15.59 -32.42 31.52
C ALA A 909 16.81 -32.88 30.71
N ALA A 910 16.59 -33.76 29.74
CA ALA A 910 17.65 -34.34 28.94
C ALA A 910 17.34 -34.21 27.45
N MET A 911 18.40 -33.94 26.68
CA MET A 911 18.33 -33.95 25.22
C MET A 911 18.41 -35.38 24.73
N VAL A 912 17.48 -35.76 23.86
CA VAL A 912 17.45 -37.10 23.25
C VAL A 912 17.48 -36.91 21.74
N CYS A 913 18.57 -37.37 21.12
CA CYS A 913 18.81 -37.20 19.69
C CYS A 913 18.79 -38.58 19.01
N PRO A 914 17.82 -38.86 18.12
CA PRO A 914 17.93 -40.00 17.21
C PRO A 914 19.05 -39.75 16.21
N LEU A 915 19.80 -40.78 15.86
CA LEU A 915 20.93 -40.68 14.93
C LEU A 915 20.72 -41.70 13.80
N ASP A 916 20.31 -41.21 12.64
CA ASP A 916 20.10 -42.04 11.46
C ASP A 916 21.45 -42.34 10.78
N ALA A 917 21.66 -43.60 10.39
CA ALA A 917 22.86 -43.98 9.64
C ALA A 917 22.76 -43.49 8.19
N PRO A 918 23.77 -42.78 7.64
CA PRO A 918 23.76 -42.27 6.26
C PRO A 918 23.75 -43.37 5.17
N GLY A 919 23.93 -44.63 5.55
CA GLY A 919 24.13 -45.75 4.63
C GLY A 919 25.59 -45.90 4.18
N GLY A 920 25.89 -46.95 3.40
CA GLY A 920 27.23 -47.17 2.84
C GLY A 920 28.33 -47.50 3.86
N GLY A 921 27.97 -47.89 5.09
CA GLY A 921 28.93 -48.17 6.18
C GLY A 921 29.39 -46.92 6.94
N LEU A 922 28.84 -45.75 6.63
CA LEU A 922 29.14 -44.51 7.34
C LEU A 922 28.44 -44.47 8.71
N SER A 923 29.14 -43.94 9.70
CA SER A 923 28.66 -43.85 11.08
C SER A 923 27.57 -42.79 11.24
N SER A 924 26.53 -43.10 12.02
CA SER A 924 25.46 -42.17 12.39
C SER A 924 25.94 -40.98 13.25
N TRP A 925 27.14 -41.04 13.84
CA TRP A 925 27.77 -39.89 14.50
C TRP A 925 27.93 -38.69 13.57
N GLY A 926 28.07 -38.91 12.25
CA GLY A 926 28.13 -37.83 11.25
C GLY A 926 26.87 -36.97 11.18
N ASN A 927 25.74 -37.47 11.69
CA ASN A 927 24.46 -36.74 11.73
C ASN A 927 24.19 -36.08 13.10
N LEU A 928 25.14 -36.10 14.04
CA LEU A 928 24.96 -35.56 15.39
C LEU A 928 24.48 -34.11 15.40
N LEU A 929 25.12 -33.24 14.61
CA LEU A 929 24.76 -31.83 14.54
C LEU A 929 23.39 -31.60 13.90
N ARG A 930 23.00 -32.41 12.92
CA ARG A 930 21.64 -32.36 12.34
C ARG A 930 20.58 -32.76 13.34
N ALA A 931 20.86 -33.80 14.14
CA ALA A 931 19.97 -34.22 15.21
C ALA A 931 19.85 -33.16 16.32
N TYR A 932 20.94 -32.46 16.63
CA TYR A 932 20.92 -31.29 17.52
C TYR A 932 20.04 -30.17 16.96
N GLU A 933 20.25 -29.75 15.70
CA GLU A 933 19.44 -28.73 15.03
C GLU A 933 17.94 -29.10 15.06
N ALA A 934 17.59 -30.33 14.70
CA ALA A 934 16.21 -30.82 14.75
C ALA A 934 15.63 -30.79 16.18
N TRP A 935 16.42 -31.14 17.19
CA TRP A 935 15.99 -31.07 18.59
C TRP A 935 15.71 -29.63 19.03
N THR A 936 16.49 -28.64 18.57
CA THR A 936 16.24 -27.23 18.91
C THR A 936 14.96 -26.66 18.26
N LEU A 937 14.47 -27.27 17.18
CA LEU A 937 13.27 -26.83 16.47
C LEU A 937 11.96 -27.43 16.96
N ALA A 938 12.01 -28.55 17.69
CA ALA A 938 10.81 -29.15 18.23
C ALA A 938 10.14 -28.21 19.26
N GLU A 939 8.81 -28.32 19.38
CA GLU A 939 8.03 -27.44 20.27
C GLU A 939 8.61 -27.42 21.70
N ASP A 940 8.74 -26.20 22.22
CA ASP A 940 9.29 -25.91 23.55
C ASP A 940 8.23 -25.22 24.41
N SER A 941 7.32 -26.02 24.97
CA SER A 941 6.32 -25.53 25.92
C SER A 941 7.00 -25.12 27.22
N GLY A 942 7.35 -23.83 27.33
CA GLY A 942 7.90 -23.23 28.56
C GLY A 942 9.39 -22.89 28.55
N GLY A 943 10.08 -22.92 27.40
CA GLY A 943 11.48 -22.47 27.29
C GLY A 943 12.52 -23.44 27.84
N ILE A 944 12.14 -24.69 28.09
CA ILE A 944 12.97 -25.73 28.70
C ILE A 944 14.13 -26.10 27.77
N ARG A 945 13.88 -26.20 26.46
CA ARG A 945 14.92 -26.54 25.47
C ARG A 945 15.96 -25.43 25.37
N ASN A 946 15.51 -24.18 25.32
CA ASN A 946 16.43 -23.03 25.27
C ASN A 946 17.30 -22.98 26.53
N ALA A 947 16.72 -23.18 27.73
CA ALA A 947 17.48 -23.23 28.98
C ALA A 947 18.48 -24.41 29.01
N PHE A 948 18.10 -25.59 28.50
CA PHE A 948 19.02 -26.73 28.38
C PHE A 948 20.17 -26.42 27.42
N CYS A 949 19.90 -25.84 26.26
CA CYS A 949 20.97 -25.47 25.33
C CYS A 949 21.88 -24.40 25.90
N GLU A 950 21.34 -23.42 26.63
CA GLU A 950 22.14 -22.39 27.29
C GLU A 950 23.13 -23.02 28.27
N GLN A 951 22.68 -24.00 29.06
CA GLN A 951 23.55 -24.79 29.93
C GLN A 951 24.57 -25.61 29.14
N LEU A 952 24.18 -26.24 28.02
CA LEU A 952 25.09 -26.99 27.16
C LEU A 952 26.20 -26.08 26.62
N MET A 953 25.85 -24.87 26.17
CA MET A 953 26.80 -23.90 25.63
C MET A 953 27.81 -23.39 26.66
N GLN A 954 27.54 -23.59 27.95
CA GLN A 954 28.46 -23.28 29.06
C GLN A 954 29.29 -24.49 29.50
N THR A 955 29.07 -25.68 28.93
CA THR A 955 29.74 -26.91 29.36
C THR A 955 31.24 -26.87 29.01
N THR A 956 32.07 -27.24 29.98
CA THR A 956 33.52 -27.37 29.89
C THR A 956 33.98 -28.66 30.59
N PRO A 957 35.19 -29.19 30.31
CA PRO A 957 35.71 -30.36 31.00
C PRO A 957 35.76 -30.16 32.53
N ILE A 958 35.27 -31.14 33.30
CA ILE A 958 35.25 -31.07 34.76
C ILE A 958 36.69 -30.96 35.28
N GLY A 959 36.92 -30.02 36.20
CA GLY A 959 38.22 -29.80 36.84
C GLY A 959 39.15 -28.88 36.06
N LEU A 960 38.74 -28.30 34.92
CA LEU A 960 39.57 -27.43 34.06
C LEU A 960 40.27 -26.28 34.83
N GLU A 961 39.66 -25.72 35.86
CA GLU A 961 40.23 -24.60 36.63
C GLU A 961 41.21 -25.03 37.72
N MET A 962 41.11 -26.26 38.22
CA MET A 962 41.90 -26.75 39.35
C MET A 962 42.85 -27.88 38.97
N SER A 963 42.29 -29.02 38.53
CA SER A 963 43.00 -30.22 38.11
C SER A 963 42.12 -30.95 37.10
N PRO A 964 42.43 -30.91 35.79
CA PRO A 964 41.61 -31.52 34.77
C PRO A 964 41.47 -33.04 35.00
N ILE A 965 40.28 -33.58 34.76
CA ILE A 965 40.01 -35.03 34.82
C ILE A 965 40.20 -35.62 33.42
N PRO A 966 40.81 -36.82 33.28
CA PRO A 966 40.97 -37.49 31.99
C PRO A 966 39.62 -37.73 31.28
N PRO A 967 39.61 -37.80 29.92
CA PRO A 967 38.38 -37.95 29.15
C PRO A 967 37.69 -39.28 29.44
N HIS A 968 36.35 -39.27 29.46
CA HIS A 968 35.57 -40.51 29.49
C HIS A 968 35.80 -41.35 28.22
N GLY A 969 35.68 -42.68 28.34
CA GLY A 969 35.96 -43.62 27.25
C GLY A 969 35.17 -43.35 25.95
N MET A 970 33.96 -42.80 26.06
CA MET A 970 33.17 -42.43 24.87
C MET A 970 33.82 -41.33 24.02
N PHE A 971 34.43 -40.32 24.65
CA PHE A 971 35.17 -39.29 23.94
C PHE A 971 36.36 -39.91 23.19
N HIS A 972 37.09 -40.81 23.88
CA HIS A 972 38.22 -41.50 23.29
C HIS A 972 37.81 -42.35 22.08
N THR A 973 36.74 -43.16 22.20
CA THR A 973 36.24 -43.98 21.08
C THR A 973 35.83 -43.12 19.88
N LEU A 974 35.12 -42.02 20.08
CA LEU A 974 34.70 -41.16 18.96
C LEU A 974 35.90 -40.53 18.25
N VAL A 975 36.85 -39.96 19.00
CA VAL A 975 37.96 -39.17 18.45
C VAL A 975 39.10 -40.05 17.90
N HIS A 976 39.45 -41.14 18.58
CA HIS A 976 40.63 -41.95 18.24
C HIS A 976 40.30 -43.22 17.45
N GLU A 977 39.05 -43.69 17.48
CA GLU A 977 38.65 -44.92 16.76
C GLU A 977 37.69 -44.61 15.61
N VAL A 978 36.55 -43.98 15.90
CA VAL A 978 35.50 -43.73 14.89
C VAL A 978 35.96 -42.71 13.85
N ALA A 979 36.42 -41.53 14.27
CA ALA A 979 36.75 -40.45 13.33
C ALA A 979 37.82 -40.84 12.30
N PRO A 980 38.96 -41.45 12.66
CA PRO A 980 39.97 -41.89 11.68
C PRO A 980 39.45 -42.94 10.71
N GLN A 981 38.63 -43.89 11.18
CA GLN A 981 38.01 -44.90 10.32
C GLN A 981 37.06 -44.29 9.29
N GLN A 982 36.25 -43.30 9.71
CA GLN A 982 35.30 -42.63 8.84
C GLN A 982 36.00 -41.72 7.80
N GLY A 983 37.05 -41.00 8.20
CA GLY A 983 37.88 -40.22 7.27
C GLY A 983 38.45 -41.10 6.15
N GLY A 984 39.06 -42.23 6.51
CA GLY A 984 39.60 -43.19 5.53
C GLY A 984 38.52 -43.83 4.63
N LEU A 985 37.32 -44.08 5.16
CA LEU A 985 36.20 -44.59 4.36
C LEU A 985 35.71 -43.53 3.34
N LEU A 986 35.64 -42.26 3.74
CA LEU A 986 35.21 -41.17 2.86
C LEU A 986 36.22 -40.91 1.73
N GLU A 987 37.52 -41.00 2.00
CA GLU A 987 38.55 -40.94 0.95
C GLU A 987 38.38 -42.06 -0.08
N GLN A 988 38.07 -43.28 0.36
CA GLN A 988 37.77 -44.39 -0.55
C GLN A 988 36.51 -44.16 -1.38
N LEU A 989 35.48 -43.54 -0.79
CA LEU A 989 34.24 -43.20 -1.48
C LEU A 989 34.41 -42.04 -2.47
N ALA A 990 35.36 -41.14 -2.23
CA ALA A 990 35.65 -40.01 -3.13
C ALA A 990 36.08 -40.46 -4.53
N HIS A 991 36.68 -41.64 -4.68
CA HIS A 991 37.07 -42.19 -5.99
C HIS A 991 35.91 -42.82 -6.79
N ARG A 992 34.69 -42.90 -6.22
CA ARG A 992 33.50 -43.41 -6.92
C ARG A 992 32.77 -42.32 -7.73
N THR A 993 32.07 -42.72 -8.78
CA THR A 993 31.23 -41.84 -9.61
C THR A 993 30.08 -41.22 -8.80
N ASP A 994 29.64 -39.99 -9.12
CA ASP A 994 28.64 -39.22 -8.34
C ASP A 994 27.30 -39.95 -8.05
N GLY A 995 26.91 -40.92 -8.87
CA GLY A 995 25.69 -41.73 -8.63
C GLY A 995 25.87 -42.90 -7.65
N GLN A 996 27.10 -43.19 -7.21
CA GLN A 996 27.44 -44.28 -6.28
C GLN A 996 27.84 -43.76 -4.88
N ARG A 997 27.91 -42.44 -4.71
CA ARG A 997 28.17 -41.81 -3.42
C ARG A 997 26.87 -41.73 -2.61
N PRO A 998 26.92 -41.96 -1.29
CA PRO A 998 25.74 -41.78 -0.45
C PRO A 998 25.27 -40.31 -0.48
N ALA A 999 23.97 -40.10 -0.30
CA ALA A 999 23.41 -38.76 -0.17
C ALA A 999 24.05 -38.03 1.02
N GLY A 1000 24.40 -36.75 0.87
CA GLY A 1000 25.08 -35.98 1.91
C GLY A 1000 26.57 -36.30 2.08
N HIS A 1001 27.21 -36.99 1.12
CA HIS A 1001 28.64 -37.30 1.16
C HIS A 1001 29.53 -36.08 1.41
N ALA A 1002 29.25 -34.94 0.75
CA ALA A 1002 30.00 -33.71 0.93
C ALA A 1002 29.90 -33.20 2.39
N ASP A 1003 28.71 -33.24 2.97
CA ASP A 1003 28.46 -32.80 4.36
C ASP A 1003 29.17 -33.69 5.37
N LEU A 1004 29.16 -35.00 5.14
CA LEU A 1004 29.88 -35.96 5.98
C LEU A 1004 31.39 -35.76 5.86
N THR A 1005 31.89 -35.48 4.66
CA THR A 1005 33.29 -35.14 4.42
C THR A 1005 33.68 -33.88 5.22
N ALA A 1006 32.87 -32.82 5.11
CA ALA A 1006 33.09 -31.60 5.87
C ALA A 1006 33.02 -31.85 7.39
N PHE A 1007 32.04 -32.62 7.87
CA PHE A 1007 31.91 -32.94 9.29
C PHE A 1007 33.16 -33.63 9.86
N TRP A 1008 33.63 -34.70 9.21
CA TRP A 1008 34.74 -35.50 9.74
C TRP A 1008 36.11 -34.84 9.51
N ASN A 1009 36.30 -34.13 8.40
CA ASN A 1009 37.61 -33.60 8.02
C ASN A 1009 37.81 -32.12 8.38
N GLU A 1010 36.74 -31.36 8.60
CA GLU A 1010 36.81 -29.92 8.89
C GLU A 1010 36.15 -29.57 10.23
N THR A 1011 34.89 -29.94 10.43
CA THR A 1011 34.12 -29.52 11.61
C THR A 1011 34.60 -30.17 12.90
N LEU A 1012 34.77 -31.50 12.92
CA LEU A 1012 35.24 -32.22 14.11
C LEU A 1012 36.67 -31.81 14.50
N PRO A 1013 37.66 -31.77 13.57
CA PRO A 1013 38.97 -31.23 13.87
C PRO A 1013 38.92 -29.79 14.37
N GLY A 1014 38.16 -28.92 13.69
CA GLY A 1014 37.99 -27.52 14.10
C GLY A 1014 37.39 -27.38 15.50
N ALA A 1015 36.41 -28.21 15.88
CA ALA A 1015 35.81 -28.21 17.21
C ALA A 1015 36.80 -28.64 18.30
N LEU A 1016 37.68 -29.60 18.02
CA LEU A 1016 38.75 -30.02 18.94
C LEU A 1016 39.80 -28.92 19.15
N ASP A 1017 39.98 -28.05 18.16
CA ASP A 1017 40.95 -26.96 18.13
C ASP A 1017 40.39 -25.61 18.61
N LEU A 1018 39.12 -25.56 19.00
CA LEU A 1018 38.55 -24.36 19.62
C LEU A 1018 39.17 -24.13 21.02
N PRO A 1019 39.63 -22.89 21.31
CA PRO A 1019 40.21 -22.56 22.60
C PRO A 1019 39.12 -22.41 23.68
N PHE A 1020 39.45 -22.80 24.92
CA PHE A 1020 38.56 -22.54 26.05
C PHE A 1020 38.41 -21.03 26.34
N PRO A 1021 37.25 -20.57 26.84
CA PRO A 1021 37.01 -19.16 27.15
C PRO A 1021 38.08 -18.53 28.05
N ARG A 1022 38.36 -17.23 27.83
CA ARG A 1022 39.41 -16.46 28.54
C ARG A 1022 39.27 -16.41 30.07
N ALA A 1023 38.09 -16.75 30.61
CA ALA A 1023 37.84 -16.76 32.05
C ALA A 1023 38.53 -17.93 32.79
N HIS A 1024 39.05 -18.94 32.08
CA HIS A 1024 39.65 -20.12 32.70
C HIS A 1024 41.18 -20.02 32.80
N ARG A 1025 41.76 -20.66 33.82
CA ARG A 1025 43.22 -20.75 34.04
C ARG A 1025 43.98 -21.37 32.85
N MET A 1026 43.31 -22.23 32.09
CA MET A 1026 43.82 -22.86 30.87
C MET A 1026 43.34 -22.13 29.60
N SER A 1027 43.12 -20.81 29.67
CA SER A 1027 42.75 -19.98 28.51
C SER A 1027 43.77 -20.17 27.38
N GLY A 1028 43.29 -20.54 26.19
CA GLY A 1028 44.13 -20.83 25.02
C GLY A 1028 44.49 -22.31 24.83
N TRP A 1029 44.19 -23.18 25.80
CA TRP A 1029 44.17 -24.62 25.56
C TRP A 1029 42.92 -25.02 24.80
N THR A 1030 43.04 -26.09 24.02
CA THR A 1030 41.96 -26.72 23.24
C THR A 1030 41.68 -28.13 23.76
N LEU A 1031 40.54 -28.73 23.39
CA LEU A 1031 40.26 -30.14 23.72
C LEU A 1031 41.37 -31.07 23.20
N ARG A 1032 41.94 -30.78 22.02
CA ARG A 1032 43.06 -31.55 21.45
C ARG A 1032 44.30 -31.48 22.35
N THR A 1033 44.71 -30.28 22.76
CA THR A 1033 45.89 -30.11 23.63
C THR A 1033 45.69 -30.75 25.01
N LEU A 1034 44.45 -30.69 25.53
CA LEU A 1034 44.10 -31.29 26.81
C LEU A 1034 44.16 -32.82 26.73
N ASP A 1035 43.60 -33.43 25.69
CA ASP A 1035 43.64 -34.89 25.47
C ASP A 1035 45.08 -35.41 25.33
N GLN A 1036 45.91 -34.72 24.55
CA GLN A 1036 47.34 -35.05 24.41
C GLN A 1036 48.09 -35.01 25.75
N SER A 1037 47.70 -34.12 26.68
CA SER A 1037 48.33 -34.05 28.01
C SER A 1037 48.08 -35.30 28.86
N PHE A 1038 46.95 -35.99 28.64
CA PHE A 1038 46.64 -37.25 29.33
C PHE A 1038 47.25 -38.47 28.66
N GLN A 1039 47.47 -38.42 27.35
CA GLN A 1039 48.13 -39.50 26.59
C GLN A 1039 49.62 -39.63 26.90
N ALA A 1040 50.25 -38.58 27.45
CA ALA A 1040 51.65 -38.59 27.88
C ALA A 1040 51.91 -39.37 29.20
N ALA A 1041 50.87 -39.90 29.87
CA ALA A 1041 51.02 -40.74 31.06
C ALA A 1041 50.60 -42.20 30.76
N PRO A 1042 51.51 -43.19 30.87
CA PRO A 1042 51.17 -44.59 30.64
C PRO A 1042 50.37 -45.13 31.82
N GLY A 1043 49.04 -45.04 31.74
CA GLY A 1043 48.11 -45.60 32.72
C GLY A 1043 47.19 -46.63 32.07
N HIS A 1044 47.46 -47.92 32.30
CA HIS A 1044 46.56 -49.01 31.93
C HIS A 1044 45.15 -48.81 32.50
N TYR A 1045 44.12 -48.93 31.66
CA TYR A 1045 42.74 -49.04 32.10
C TYR A 1045 42.16 -50.42 31.72
N GLN A 1046 41.54 -51.07 32.71
CA GLN A 1046 40.82 -52.34 32.58
C GLN A 1046 39.38 -52.10 32.14
N SER A 1047 38.86 -52.94 31.24
CA SER A 1047 37.46 -52.94 30.82
C SER A 1047 36.48 -53.04 32.00
N PRO A 1048 35.36 -52.29 32.01
CA PRO A 1048 34.30 -52.52 32.97
C PRO A 1048 33.55 -53.82 32.66
N VAL A 1049 33.21 -54.51 33.74
CA VAL A 1049 32.46 -55.78 33.80
C VAL A 1049 31.06 -55.62 33.18
N HIS A 1050 30.70 -56.58 32.34
CA HIS A 1050 29.32 -56.82 31.86
C HIS A 1050 28.34 -56.94 33.05
N ASP A 1051 27.47 -55.96 33.26
CA ASP A 1051 26.37 -56.09 34.21
C ASP A 1051 25.16 -56.76 33.51
N ARG A 1052 24.94 -58.04 33.79
CA ARG A 1052 23.86 -58.88 33.24
C ARG A 1052 22.52 -58.67 33.98
N ARG A 1053 22.08 -57.43 34.13
CA ARG A 1053 20.80 -57.13 34.83
C ARG A 1053 19.80 -56.29 34.05
N PHE A 1054 19.76 -56.39 32.72
CA PHE A 1054 18.59 -55.95 31.95
C PHE A 1054 18.38 -56.85 30.72
N SER A 1055 18.02 -58.10 30.99
CA SER A 1055 17.43 -59.03 30.02
C SER A 1055 16.06 -59.46 30.55
N ALA A 1056 15.12 -58.53 30.59
CA ALA A 1056 13.70 -58.80 30.80
C ALA A 1056 12.90 -57.65 30.20
N GLY A 1057 12.41 -57.82 28.98
CA GLY A 1057 11.62 -56.81 28.27
C GLY A 1057 11.60 -56.99 26.75
N ALA A 1058 11.58 -58.23 26.28
CA ALA A 1058 11.35 -58.55 24.87
C ALA A 1058 10.27 -59.63 24.80
N GLU A 1059 9.01 -59.20 24.82
CA GLU A 1059 7.87 -59.98 24.32
C GLU A 1059 6.61 -59.08 24.39
N LEU A 1060 6.15 -58.62 23.22
CA LEU A 1060 4.74 -58.32 22.92
C LEU A 1060 4.61 -57.93 21.44
N THR A 1061 4.82 -58.91 20.57
CA THR A 1061 4.23 -58.92 19.23
C THR A 1061 2.89 -59.66 19.33
N LYS A 1062 1.77 -58.92 19.26
CA LYS A 1062 0.48 -59.49 18.83
C LYS A 1062 -0.24 -58.51 17.91
N ASP A 1063 -0.15 -58.87 16.63
CA ASP A 1063 -1.00 -58.54 15.51
C ASP A 1063 -2.48 -58.86 15.81
N PRO A 1064 -3.44 -58.00 15.43
CA PRO A 1064 -4.81 -58.41 15.21
C PRO A 1064 -5.28 -58.03 13.80
N ARG A 1065 -5.06 -58.93 12.84
CA ARG A 1065 -5.95 -59.06 11.68
C ARG A 1065 -6.57 -60.46 11.68
N GLY A 1066 -7.90 -60.49 11.75
CA GLY A 1066 -8.68 -61.65 11.30
C GLY A 1066 -10.09 -61.71 11.84
N GLU A 1067 -11.06 -61.31 11.00
CA GLU A 1067 -12.23 -62.10 10.52
C GLU A 1067 -13.43 -61.17 10.24
N ARG A 1068 -13.78 -60.96 8.96
CA ARG A 1068 -14.82 -61.68 8.19
C ARG A 1068 -16.25 -61.51 8.75
N GLN A 1069 -16.95 -60.47 8.27
CA GLN A 1069 -18.15 -60.60 7.42
C GLN A 1069 -18.35 -59.30 6.63
#